data_AF-A0A2N7CJM6-F1
#
_entry.id   AF-A0A2N7CJM6-F1
#
_cell.length_a   1.000
_cell.length_b   1.000
_cell.length_c   1.000
_cell.angle_alpha   90.00
_cell.angle_beta   90.00
_cell.angle_gamma   90.00
#
_symmetry.space_group_name_H-M   'P 1'
#
loop_
_entity.id
_entity.type
_entity.pdbx_description
1 polymer ?
#
loop_
_entity_poly.entity_id
_entity_poly.type
_entity_poly.pdbx_seq_one_letter_code
_entity_poly.pdbx_strand_id
1 'polypeptide(L)'
;MKSLESDELKTPNFVLRFSASKTITPNNINSLDHNFLVFNQHFIDSNVHSSSKIESSNLQNYYNLCLGSFSVEKQKKIDDLKLENSILATEKTEFETKLTQRFQGLTVSEITKLKPIKEADSRIAELEAKLDDVKAIDVIKKLTKPSKLSVSFPELSFDYLDVSVEKISRDATEEIKKHFSNNHKKENKKWVKDGVALVTENQTCPFCAQSLNESPIYIHYKHFLDETYQVAVNAFTTSNTITTNDLDNIYTALLSVKKDVDTANQCIESWKDRVPLNSLILELAYLSDLETYIKNLKEETERMESDIFIETDLSETCESIIKILFDAESDIRTFNKSIQSCLDDIQSYISTLESTTEVDINTNITTLKNAIESSKTDVKLWIKDRKDRGSKVTLNNKAVKTLREEIESDQKGKISTLSKDINEILQKFGSHVRLIDLEKDYKAKKGNDRFKFGVKFIENELSTSNAAESAKVIGDLLSTGDKNALALAFFFAKVRSGVNANSIIVFDDPMSSLDRHRRHQTKSLITKIARSNQVLVMSHDPFFLKELYDYQNNNATSSYFRFESSTQISGTSHYRKSSLISIANLNEETTDPYEQCYKSLLDYCHAPSDDSTIKLDAIRRIRTILEAKIYMSDPNTFLPNEYLGTLIGKVRDRKDDQQDIYYIDNETFEDIEDLNEYTGEYHHADGVKTVSNPIDMTELRTNVQKTLECVTRM
;
A
#
# COMPACT_ATOMS: atom_id res chain seq x y z
N MET A 1 -42.28 -42.74 24.72
CA MET A 1 -42.93 -41.43 24.54
C MET A 1 -44.43 -41.65 24.41
N LYS A 2 -45.27 -40.79 24.98
CA LYS A 2 -46.72 -40.84 24.74
C LYS A 2 -47.03 -40.34 23.31
N SER A 3 -48.05 -40.92 22.68
CA SER A 3 -48.57 -40.47 21.40
C SER A 3 -49.02 -39.00 21.48
N LEU A 4 -48.68 -38.18 20.47
CA LEU A 4 -49.16 -36.81 20.37
C LEU A 4 -50.35 -36.78 19.40
N GLU A 5 -51.42 -36.08 19.78
CA GLU A 5 -52.63 -35.88 18.97
C GLU A 5 -52.80 -34.37 18.71
N SER A 6 -53.06 -33.99 17.45
CA SER A 6 -53.27 -32.59 17.05
C SER A 6 -54.47 -32.48 16.11
N ASP A 7 -55.34 -31.51 16.38
CA ASP A 7 -56.49 -31.10 15.55
C ASP A 7 -56.01 -30.47 14.23
N GLU A 8 -56.51 -30.95 13.08
CA GLU A 8 -56.07 -30.51 11.74
C GLU A 8 -56.41 -29.04 11.41
N LEU A 9 -57.41 -28.44 12.08
CA LEU A 9 -57.90 -27.10 11.75
C LEU A 9 -57.19 -25.95 12.47
N LYS A 10 -56.34 -26.24 13.46
CA LYS A 10 -55.58 -25.21 14.19
C LYS A 10 -54.17 -25.14 13.63
N THR A 11 -53.72 -23.95 13.24
CA THR A 11 -52.29 -23.67 13.02
C THR A 11 -51.53 -24.17 14.25
N PRO A 12 -50.69 -25.20 14.10
CA PRO A 12 -50.11 -25.81 15.27
C PRO A 12 -49.07 -24.85 15.86
N ASN A 13 -49.42 -24.25 17.00
CA ASN A 13 -48.49 -23.49 17.85
C ASN A 13 -47.57 -24.50 18.56
N PHE A 14 -46.65 -25.11 17.82
CA PHE A 14 -45.69 -26.04 18.42
C PHE A 14 -44.71 -25.26 19.29
N VAL A 15 -44.60 -25.67 20.56
CA VAL A 15 -43.61 -25.19 21.50
C VAL A 15 -42.67 -26.35 21.82
N LEU A 16 -41.49 -26.35 21.20
CA LEU A 16 -40.46 -27.37 21.40
C LEU A 16 -39.56 -26.97 22.56
N ARG A 17 -39.64 -27.69 23.67
CA ARG A 17 -38.79 -27.45 24.85
C ARG A 17 -37.57 -28.37 24.80
N PHE A 18 -36.40 -27.80 24.54
CA PHE A 18 -35.14 -28.55 24.46
C PHE A 18 -34.45 -28.68 25.84
N SER A 19 -34.70 -27.74 26.75
CA SER A 19 -34.22 -27.79 28.15
C SER A 19 -35.17 -26.99 29.07
N ALA A 20 -34.96 -27.03 30.39
CA ALA A 20 -35.76 -26.25 31.35
C ALA A 20 -35.83 -24.74 31.01
N SER A 21 -34.80 -24.21 30.31
CA SER A 21 -34.63 -22.80 29.95
C SER A 21 -34.74 -22.46 28.46
N LYS A 22 -34.67 -23.42 27.52
CA LYS A 22 -34.71 -23.15 26.06
C LYS A 22 -36.02 -23.67 25.44
N THR A 23 -36.86 -22.72 25.03
CA THR A 23 -38.15 -22.95 24.38
C THR A 23 -38.12 -22.42 22.96
N ILE A 24 -38.36 -23.30 21.98
CA ILE A 24 -38.44 -22.97 20.56
C ILE A 24 -39.90 -22.93 20.12
N THR A 25 -40.25 -21.91 19.37
CA THR A 25 -41.54 -21.61 18.75
C THR A 25 -41.28 -21.30 17.28
N PRO A 26 -42.32 -21.27 16.42
CA PRO A 26 -42.13 -20.87 15.02
C PRO A 26 -41.41 -19.53 14.84
N ASN A 27 -41.58 -18.60 15.80
CA ASN A 27 -41.02 -17.25 15.75
C ASN A 27 -39.53 -17.17 16.12
N ASN A 28 -38.97 -18.19 16.77
CA ASN A 28 -37.55 -18.22 17.17
C ASN A 28 -36.85 -19.51 16.73
N ILE A 29 -37.38 -20.20 15.72
CA ILE A 29 -36.80 -21.43 15.16
C ILE A 29 -35.34 -21.24 14.71
N ASN A 30 -34.97 -20.03 14.29
CA ASN A 30 -33.61 -19.63 13.95
C ASN A 30 -32.62 -19.62 15.13
N SER A 31 -33.09 -19.76 16.37
CA SER A 31 -32.25 -19.87 17.58
C SER A 31 -31.80 -21.29 17.90
N LEU A 32 -32.17 -22.26 17.05
CA LEU A 32 -31.63 -23.62 17.08
C LEU A 32 -30.17 -23.62 16.64
N ASP A 33 -29.32 -24.32 17.39
CA ASP A 33 -27.90 -24.47 17.07
C ASP A 33 -27.64 -25.55 15.98
N HIS A 34 -28.72 -26.13 15.45
CA HIS A 34 -28.73 -27.15 14.41
C HIS A 34 -29.14 -26.56 13.06
N ASN A 35 -28.38 -26.90 12.02
CA ASN A 35 -28.70 -26.49 10.65
C ASN A 35 -29.44 -27.62 9.93
N PHE A 36 -30.69 -27.39 9.54
CA PHE A 36 -31.47 -28.36 8.79
C PHE A 36 -31.18 -28.25 7.30
N LEU A 37 -30.78 -29.37 6.69
CA LEU A 37 -30.69 -29.50 5.25
C LEU A 37 -31.81 -30.44 4.80
N VAL A 38 -32.85 -29.87 4.20
CA VAL A 38 -34.09 -30.59 3.85
C VAL A 38 -34.14 -30.79 2.34
N PHE A 39 -34.24 -32.05 1.91
CA PHE A 39 -34.62 -32.41 0.55
C PHE A 39 -36.14 -32.57 0.51
N ASN A 40 -36.82 -31.66 -0.17
CA ASN A 40 -38.26 -31.68 -0.42
C ASN A 40 -38.56 -30.90 -1.72
N GLN A 41 -39.84 -30.77 -2.09
CA GLN A 41 -40.23 -30.01 -3.27
C GLN A 41 -39.72 -28.56 -3.26
N HIS A 42 -39.74 -27.89 -2.10
CA HIS A 42 -39.21 -26.53 -1.97
C HIS A 42 -37.71 -26.44 -2.26
N PHE A 43 -36.90 -27.44 -1.86
CA PHE A 43 -35.48 -27.50 -2.22
C PHE A 43 -35.30 -27.55 -3.73
N ILE A 44 -36.07 -28.41 -4.40
CA ILE A 44 -36.05 -28.58 -5.86
C ILE A 44 -36.39 -27.24 -6.53
N ASP A 45 -37.52 -26.65 -6.14
CA ASP A 45 -38.04 -25.41 -6.72
C ASP A 45 -37.12 -24.21 -6.48
N SER A 46 -36.43 -24.18 -5.34
CA SER A 46 -35.58 -23.05 -4.95
C SER A 46 -34.15 -23.16 -5.44
N ASN A 47 -33.60 -24.37 -5.62
CA ASN A 47 -32.17 -24.58 -5.87
C ASN A 47 -31.86 -25.32 -7.18
N VAL A 48 -32.83 -26.02 -7.77
CA VAL A 48 -32.59 -26.89 -8.94
C VAL A 48 -33.40 -26.42 -10.14
N HIS A 49 -34.74 -26.42 -10.08
CA HIS A 49 -35.63 -25.97 -11.15
C HIS A 49 -37.04 -25.62 -10.63
N SER A 50 -37.73 -24.63 -11.20
CA SER A 50 -39.13 -24.28 -10.94
C SER A 50 -40.04 -24.72 -12.09
N SER A 51 -41.10 -25.50 -11.81
CA SER A 51 -42.21 -25.79 -12.76
C SER A 51 -41.81 -26.06 -14.22
N SER A 52 -40.68 -26.77 -14.43
CA SER A 52 -40.04 -27.09 -15.73
C SER A 52 -38.99 -26.12 -16.29
N LYS A 53 -38.40 -25.19 -15.53
CA LYS A 53 -37.25 -24.37 -16.00
C LYS A 53 -36.24 -24.12 -14.88
N ILE A 54 -34.97 -23.89 -15.24
CA ILE A 54 -33.97 -23.41 -14.28
C ILE A 54 -33.94 -21.89 -14.34
N GLU A 55 -34.28 -21.25 -13.23
CA GLU A 55 -34.20 -19.80 -13.07
C GLU A 55 -32.81 -19.37 -12.59
N SER A 56 -32.47 -18.09 -12.83
CA SER A 56 -31.25 -17.51 -12.27
C SER A 56 -31.23 -17.53 -10.75
N SER A 57 -32.39 -17.43 -10.10
CA SER A 57 -32.57 -17.54 -8.65
C SER A 57 -32.11 -18.92 -8.16
N ASN A 58 -32.44 -20.00 -8.88
CA ASN A 58 -32.02 -21.36 -8.55
C ASN A 58 -30.49 -21.49 -8.53
N LEU A 59 -29.85 -21.00 -9.59
CA LEU A 59 -28.39 -21.05 -9.74
C LEU A 59 -27.66 -20.21 -8.68
N GLN A 60 -28.24 -19.10 -8.26
CA GLN A 60 -27.73 -18.25 -7.18
C GLN A 60 -27.92 -18.91 -5.81
N ASN A 61 -29.10 -19.47 -5.54
CA ASN A 61 -29.40 -20.13 -4.28
C ASN A 61 -28.50 -21.35 -4.07
N TYR A 62 -28.32 -22.18 -5.11
CA TYR A 62 -27.43 -23.33 -5.02
C TYR A 62 -25.95 -22.93 -4.92
N TYR A 63 -25.53 -21.84 -5.59
CA TYR A 63 -24.19 -21.25 -5.39
C TYR A 63 -23.96 -20.85 -3.95
N ASN A 64 -24.88 -20.08 -3.37
CA ASN A 64 -24.81 -19.64 -1.98
C ASN A 64 -24.85 -20.82 -1.00
N LEU A 65 -25.66 -21.83 -1.28
CA LEU A 65 -25.74 -23.04 -0.45
C LEU A 65 -24.41 -23.82 -0.43
N CYS A 66 -23.72 -23.90 -1.57
CA CYS A 66 -22.46 -24.65 -1.69
C CYS A 66 -21.24 -23.86 -1.23
N LEU A 67 -21.17 -22.56 -1.56
CA LEU A 67 -19.97 -21.73 -1.44
C LEU A 67 -20.13 -20.50 -0.53
N GLY A 68 -21.34 -20.16 -0.11
CA GLY A 68 -21.64 -18.91 0.60
C GLY A 68 -20.89 -18.73 1.92
N SER A 69 -20.67 -19.80 2.68
CA SER A 69 -19.88 -19.76 3.92
C SER A 69 -18.39 -20.01 3.72
N PHE A 70 -17.97 -20.46 2.55
CA PHE A 70 -16.64 -21.04 2.35
C PHE A 70 -15.51 -19.99 2.35
N SER A 71 -15.79 -18.81 1.80
CA SER A 71 -14.79 -17.75 1.67
C SER A 71 -14.94 -16.66 2.74
N VAL A 72 -15.83 -16.84 3.72
CA VAL A 72 -16.20 -15.81 4.70
C VAL A 72 -15.01 -15.37 5.55
N GLU A 73 -14.17 -16.30 6.00
CA GLU A 73 -13.01 -15.95 6.83
C GLU A 73 -11.95 -15.13 6.07
N LYS A 74 -11.60 -15.56 4.84
CA LYS A 74 -10.68 -14.81 3.97
C LYS A 74 -11.27 -13.47 3.54
N GLN A 75 -12.58 -13.41 3.32
CA GLN A 75 -13.29 -12.17 3.00
C GLN A 75 -13.30 -11.20 4.19
N LYS A 76 -13.51 -11.70 5.42
CA LYS A 76 -13.39 -10.90 6.64
C LYS A 76 -11.98 -10.33 6.79
N LYS A 77 -10.93 -11.13 6.58
CA LYS A 77 -9.53 -10.66 6.57
C LYS A 77 -9.28 -9.56 5.52
N ILE A 78 -9.88 -9.68 4.33
CA ILE A 78 -9.79 -8.63 3.28
C ILE A 78 -10.44 -7.34 3.77
N ASP A 79 -11.61 -7.42 4.41
CA ASP A 79 -12.35 -6.25 4.87
C ASP A 79 -11.66 -5.58 6.07
N ASP A 80 -11.08 -6.36 6.99
CA ASP A 80 -10.22 -5.87 8.08
C ASP A 80 -8.99 -5.11 7.53
N LEU A 81 -8.29 -5.68 6.53
CA LEU A 81 -7.13 -5.03 5.89
C LEU A 81 -7.50 -3.75 5.15
N LYS A 82 -8.68 -3.69 4.52
CA LYS A 82 -9.18 -2.46 3.88
C LYS A 82 -9.52 -1.39 4.90
N LEU A 83 -10.11 -1.77 6.03
CA LEU A 83 -10.38 -0.85 7.13
C LEU A 83 -9.06 -0.28 7.68
N GLU A 84 -8.08 -1.14 7.95
CA GLU A 84 -6.74 -0.72 8.36
C GLU A 84 -6.12 0.26 7.34
N ASN A 85 -6.20 -0.05 6.04
CA ASN A 85 -5.70 0.83 4.98
C ASN A 85 -6.40 2.19 4.95
N SER A 86 -7.70 2.25 5.23
CA SER A 86 -8.43 3.53 5.29
C SER A 86 -7.91 4.40 6.44
N ILE A 87 -7.63 3.79 7.59
CA ILE A 87 -7.09 4.48 8.77
C ILE A 87 -5.66 4.97 8.46
N LEU A 88 -4.79 4.08 7.96
CA LEU A 88 -3.41 4.42 7.61
C LEU A 88 -3.33 5.49 6.51
N ALA A 89 -4.26 5.51 5.57
CA ALA A 89 -4.35 6.54 4.54
C ALA A 89 -4.70 7.90 5.14
N THR A 90 -5.67 7.97 6.06
CA THR A 90 -6.00 9.19 6.78
C THR A 90 -4.80 9.68 7.61
N GLU A 91 -4.17 8.81 8.42
CA GLU A 91 -2.98 9.16 9.19
C GLU A 91 -1.84 9.68 8.31
N LYS A 92 -1.61 9.04 7.16
CA LYS A 92 -0.61 9.50 6.18
C LYS A 92 -0.93 10.91 5.70
N THR A 93 -2.18 11.19 5.35
CA THR A 93 -2.62 12.53 4.91
C THR A 93 -2.47 13.58 6.02
N GLU A 94 -2.67 13.21 7.29
CA GLU A 94 -2.41 14.10 8.42
C GLU A 94 -0.93 14.49 8.51
N PHE A 95 0.00 13.54 8.35
CA PHE A 95 1.44 13.86 8.30
C PHE A 95 1.81 14.69 7.07
N GLU A 96 1.21 14.42 5.91
CA GLU A 96 1.40 15.24 4.71
C GLU A 96 0.93 16.69 4.94
N THR A 97 -0.19 16.88 5.63
CA THR A 97 -0.72 18.19 6.01
C THR A 97 0.19 18.91 7.00
N LYS A 98 0.68 18.21 8.04
CA LYS A 98 1.64 18.78 9.00
C LYS A 98 2.91 19.26 8.29
N LEU A 99 3.42 18.49 7.33
CA LEU A 99 4.60 18.85 6.56
C LEU A 99 4.34 20.06 5.65
N THR A 100 3.26 20.10 4.88
CA THR A 100 2.99 21.25 3.99
C THR A 100 2.63 22.53 4.75
N GLN A 101 2.01 22.43 5.92
CA GLN A 101 1.78 23.59 6.80
C GLN A 101 3.09 24.16 7.35
N ARG A 102 4.06 23.29 7.67
CA ARG A 102 5.36 23.70 8.22
C ARG A 102 6.29 24.27 7.15
N PHE A 103 6.24 23.73 5.93
CA PHE A 103 7.07 24.13 4.79
C PHE A 103 6.19 24.77 3.71
N GLN A 104 5.87 26.06 3.88
CA GLN A 104 5.04 26.77 2.92
C GLN A 104 5.68 26.81 1.52
N GLY A 105 4.90 26.48 0.49
CA GLY A 105 5.34 26.51 -0.91
C GLY A 105 6.12 25.28 -1.39
N LEU A 106 6.42 24.30 -0.53
CA LEU A 106 7.10 23.05 -0.89
C LEU A 106 6.14 21.86 -0.95
N THR A 107 6.38 20.98 -1.91
CA THR A 107 5.71 19.68 -1.96
C THR A 107 6.34 18.70 -0.97
N VAL A 108 5.58 17.71 -0.51
CA VAL A 108 6.09 16.65 0.38
C VAL A 108 7.30 15.93 -0.22
N SER A 109 7.35 15.79 -1.54
CA SER A 109 8.49 15.20 -2.26
C SER A 109 9.77 16.02 -2.07
N GLU A 110 9.68 17.34 -2.19
CA GLU A 110 10.82 18.25 -2.03
C GLU A 110 11.28 18.29 -0.57
N ILE A 111 10.35 18.34 0.38
CA ILE A 111 10.67 18.32 1.82
C ILE A 111 11.49 17.08 2.19
N THR A 112 11.12 15.90 1.67
CA THR A 112 11.84 14.65 1.94
C THR A 112 13.25 14.59 1.36
N LYS A 113 13.61 15.49 0.43
CA LYS A 113 14.93 15.57 -0.20
C LYS A 113 15.85 16.61 0.47
N LEU A 114 15.30 17.45 1.35
CA LEU A 114 16.09 18.45 2.07
C LEU A 114 17.18 17.76 2.89
N LYS A 115 18.38 18.33 2.84
CA LYS A 115 19.54 17.84 3.58
C LYS A 115 19.96 18.88 4.62
N PRO A 116 20.44 18.44 5.79
CA PRO A 116 21.03 19.33 6.76
C PRO A 116 22.24 20.05 6.16
N ILE A 117 22.32 21.36 6.37
CA ILE A 117 23.44 22.21 5.98
C ILE A 117 24.18 22.63 7.25
N LYS A 118 25.50 22.48 7.28
CA LYS A 118 26.34 22.91 8.41
C LYS A 118 26.37 24.44 8.46
N GLU A 119 26.39 24.98 9.68
CA GLU A 119 26.52 26.44 9.93
C GLU A 119 25.44 27.28 9.22
N ALA A 120 24.25 26.69 9.01
CA ALA A 120 23.16 27.36 8.32
C ALA A 120 22.72 28.65 9.04
N ASP A 121 22.70 28.67 10.38
CA ASP A 121 22.37 29.86 11.16
C ASP A 121 23.38 31.00 10.94
N SER A 122 24.68 30.71 10.98
CA SER A 122 25.74 31.70 10.71
C SER A 122 25.61 32.27 9.30
N ARG A 123 25.34 31.40 8.32
CA ARG A 123 25.20 31.82 6.91
C ARG A 123 23.91 32.59 6.64
N ILE A 124 22.84 32.33 7.40
CA ILE A 124 21.63 33.16 7.37
C ILE A 124 21.97 34.56 7.91
N ALA A 125 22.68 34.67 9.03
CA ALA A 125 23.07 35.96 9.59
C ALA A 125 23.94 36.78 8.60
N GLU A 126 24.89 36.14 7.91
CA GLU A 126 25.69 36.77 6.86
C GLU A 126 24.82 37.26 5.68
N LEU A 127 23.84 36.48 5.26
CA LEU A 127 22.93 36.84 4.16
C LEU A 127 21.94 37.94 4.57
N GLU A 128 21.47 37.94 5.83
CA GLU A 128 20.62 38.99 6.38
C GLU A 128 21.38 40.32 6.47
N ALA A 129 22.65 40.30 6.92
CA ALA A 129 23.52 41.50 6.88
C ALA A 129 23.77 41.99 5.44
N LYS A 130 24.02 41.08 4.49
CA LYS A 130 24.13 41.44 3.07
C LYS A 130 22.85 42.00 2.49
N LEU A 131 21.68 41.52 2.93
CA LEU A 131 20.39 42.03 2.47
C LEU A 131 20.19 43.49 2.87
N ASP A 132 20.57 43.85 4.09
CA ASP A 132 20.54 45.23 4.56
C ASP A 132 21.46 46.13 3.73
N ASP A 133 22.65 45.65 3.38
CA ASP A 133 23.57 46.37 2.51
C ASP A 133 23.07 46.49 1.06
N VAL A 134 22.41 45.46 0.49
CA VAL A 134 21.76 45.56 -0.84
C VAL A 134 20.65 46.61 -0.83
N LYS A 135 19.86 46.69 0.25
CA LYS A 135 18.81 47.73 0.41
C LYS A 135 19.40 49.14 0.55
N ALA A 136 20.58 49.26 1.16
CA ALA A 136 21.28 50.52 1.37
C ALA A 136 22.29 50.87 0.27
N ILE A 137 22.28 50.18 -0.88
CA ILE A 137 23.32 50.31 -1.92
C ILE A 137 23.55 51.75 -2.39
N ASP A 138 22.49 52.55 -2.54
CA ASP A 138 22.58 53.96 -2.95
C ASP A 138 23.25 54.86 -1.91
N VAL A 139 23.18 54.48 -0.64
CA VAL A 139 23.87 55.16 0.47
C VAL A 139 25.32 54.71 0.51
N ILE A 140 25.58 53.40 0.37
CA ILE A 140 26.93 52.82 0.38
C ILE A 140 27.79 53.38 -0.78
N LYS A 141 27.20 53.57 -1.96
CA LYS A 141 27.89 54.19 -3.11
C LYS A 141 28.36 55.61 -2.86
N LYS A 142 27.73 56.32 -1.92
CA LYS A 142 28.06 57.72 -1.58
C LYS A 142 29.09 57.86 -0.46
N LEU A 143 29.50 56.75 0.17
CA LEU A 143 30.57 56.78 1.18
C LEU A 143 31.87 57.27 0.55
N THR A 144 32.63 58.07 1.30
CA THR A 144 33.91 58.63 0.85
C THR A 144 34.92 57.50 0.66
N LYS A 145 35.70 57.59 -0.43
CA LYS A 145 36.73 56.60 -0.79
C LYS A 145 38.11 57.18 -0.51
N PRO A 146 39.09 56.37 -0.09
CA PRO A 146 40.46 56.82 0.11
C PRO A 146 41.06 57.32 -1.22
N SER A 147 41.76 58.45 -1.18
CA SER A 147 42.42 59.05 -2.34
C SER A 147 43.91 58.71 -2.37
N LYS A 148 44.47 58.60 -3.57
CA LYS A 148 45.92 58.48 -3.76
C LYS A 148 46.63 59.78 -3.37
N LEU A 149 47.80 59.65 -2.78
CA LEU A 149 48.71 60.74 -2.49
C LEU A 149 49.27 61.32 -3.80
N SER A 150 49.37 62.65 -3.89
CA SER A 150 49.86 63.36 -5.07
C SER A 150 50.96 64.34 -4.68
N VAL A 151 52.22 63.92 -4.82
CA VAL A 151 53.41 64.75 -4.62
C VAL A 151 54.19 64.81 -5.93
N SER A 152 54.60 66.01 -6.34
CA SER A 152 55.39 66.23 -7.55
C SER A 152 56.87 66.25 -7.20
N PHE A 153 57.67 65.45 -7.91
CA PHE A 153 59.12 65.40 -7.77
C PHE A 153 59.76 65.88 -9.09
N PRO A 154 60.02 67.18 -9.26
CA PRO A 154 60.75 67.69 -10.42
C PRO A 154 62.18 67.15 -10.45
N GLU A 155 62.76 67.06 -11.65
CA GLU A 155 64.17 66.70 -11.83
C GLU A 155 65.06 67.84 -11.33
N LEU A 156 65.85 67.56 -10.29
CA LEU A 156 66.77 68.54 -9.70
C LEU A 156 68.14 68.42 -10.37
N SER A 157 68.70 69.55 -10.83
CA SER A 157 70.09 69.62 -11.30
C SER A 157 70.91 70.48 -10.34
N PHE A 158 72.03 69.92 -9.88
CA PHE A 158 73.03 70.61 -9.05
C PHE A 158 74.27 71.01 -9.85
N ASP A 159 74.24 70.87 -11.19
CA ASP A 159 75.40 71.11 -12.06
C ASP A 159 75.91 72.56 -11.98
N TYR A 160 75.05 73.49 -11.54
CA TYR A 160 75.41 74.89 -11.32
C TYR A 160 76.42 75.09 -10.18
N LEU A 161 76.64 74.09 -9.31
CA LEU A 161 77.62 74.15 -8.22
C LEU A 161 79.06 73.93 -8.72
N ASP A 162 79.26 73.28 -9.88
CA ASP A 162 80.59 73.05 -10.48
C ASP A 162 81.03 74.25 -11.34
N VAL A 163 81.30 75.38 -10.66
CA VAL A 163 81.86 76.58 -11.29
C VAL A 163 83.38 76.45 -11.31
N SER A 164 83.93 75.53 -12.11
CA SER A 164 85.38 75.36 -12.20
C SER A 164 86.06 76.59 -12.83
N VAL A 165 87.08 77.10 -12.12
CA VAL A 165 87.91 78.25 -12.53
C VAL A 165 88.69 77.98 -13.84
N GLU A 166 88.67 76.74 -14.33
CA GLU A 166 89.38 76.30 -15.54
C GLU A 166 88.87 76.99 -16.81
N LYS A 167 87.65 77.55 -16.80
CA LYS A 167 87.12 78.32 -17.93
C LYS A 167 87.49 79.81 -17.93
N ILE A 168 88.17 80.32 -16.90
CA ILE A 168 88.59 81.73 -16.81
C ILE A 168 90.13 81.81 -16.78
N SER A 169 90.72 82.07 -17.96
CA SER A 169 92.12 82.45 -18.22
C SER A 169 93.16 82.00 -17.16
N ARG A 170 93.78 80.83 -17.38
CA ARG A 170 94.80 80.23 -16.50
C ARG A 170 95.96 81.18 -16.16
N ASP A 171 96.33 82.06 -17.10
CA ASP A 171 97.46 82.99 -16.95
C ASP A 171 97.12 84.20 -16.05
N ALA A 172 95.86 84.65 -16.01
CA ALA A 172 95.44 85.75 -15.13
C ALA A 172 95.26 85.28 -13.68
N THR A 173 94.80 84.04 -13.48
CA THR A 173 94.46 83.48 -12.17
C THR A 173 95.69 83.15 -11.32
N GLU A 174 96.78 82.63 -11.91
CA GLU A 174 98.03 82.38 -11.18
C GLU A 174 98.70 83.66 -10.68
N GLU A 175 98.74 84.70 -11.51
CA GLU A 175 99.34 85.99 -11.14
C GLU A 175 98.49 86.72 -10.08
N ILE A 176 97.16 86.62 -10.15
CA ILE A 176 96.27 87.13 -9.11
C ILE A 176 96.44 86.36 -7.78
N LYS A 177 96.55 85.02 -7.81
CA LYS A 177 96.82 84.20 -6.60
C LYS A 177 98.18 84.54 -5.97
N LYS A 178 99.23 84.74 -6.78
CA LYS A 178 100.54 85.23 -6.29
C LYS A 178 100.43 86.63 -5.67
N HIS A 179 99.67 87.53 -6.30
CA HIS A 179 99.47 88.86 -5.75
C HIS A 179 98.75 88.83 -4.40
N PHE A 180 97.70 88.02 -4.25
CA PHE A 180 96.99 87.83 -2.98
C PHE A 180 97.90 87.28 -1.89
N SER A 181 98.64 86.21 -2.16
CA SER A 181 99.52 85.57 -1.17
C SER A 181 100.68 86.47 -0.71
N ASN A 182 101.20 87.34 -1.59
CA ASN A 182 102.27 88.28 -1.24
C ASN A 182 101.78 89.55 -0.54
N ASN A 183 100.59 90.05 -0.86
CA ASN A 183 100.17 91.40 -0.47
C ASN A 183 98.96 91.45 0.47
N HIS A 184 98.27 90.33 0.70
CA HIS A 184 97.07 90.30 1.55
C HIS A 184 97.27 89.40 2.77
N LYS A 185 96.92 89.91 3.97
CA LYS A 185 96.93 89.11 5.23
C LYS A 185 95.82 88.05 5.28
N LYS A 186 94.72 88.28 4.56
CA LYS A 186 93.63 87.35 4.29
C LYS A 186 93.18 87.60 2.86
N GLU A 187 93.01 86.54 2.08
CA GLU A 187 92.43 86.69 0.75
C GLU A 187 91.03 87.30 0.87
N ASN A 188 90.82 88.44 0.20
CA ASN A 188 89.54 89.13 0.19
C ASN A 188 89.27 89.58 -1.25
N LYS A 189 88.69 88.66 -2.03
CA LYS A 189 88.37 88.88 -3.45
C LYS A 189 87.27 89.93 -3.63
N LYS A 190 86.34 90.04 -2.65
CA LYS A 190 85.33 91.09 -2.61
C LYS A 190 85.93 92.49 -2.53
N TRP A 191 86.99 92.69 -1.73
CA TRP A 191 87.71 93.96 -1.68
C TRP A 191 88.33 94.34 -3.03
N VAL A 192 88.84 93.36 -3.78
CA VAL A 192 89.36 93.60 -5.14
C VAL A 192 88.23 93.99 -6.09
N LYS A 193 87.11 93.25 -6.07
CA LYS A 193 85.92 93.57 -6.87
C LYS A 193 85.40 94.98 -6.59
N ASP A 194 85.20 95.30 -5.31
CA ASP A 194 84.75 96.61 -4.86
C ASP A 194 85.80 97.69 -5.21
N GLY A 195 87.08 97.40 -5.01
CA GLY A 195 88.19 98.30 -5.34
C GLY A 195 88.30 98.62 -6.83
N VAL A 196 88.11 97.63 -7.71
CA VAL A 196 88.07 97.81 -9.17
C VAL A 196 86.83 98.61 -9.58
N ALA A 197 85.66 98.32 -8.98
CA ALA A 197 84.42 99.06 -9.24
C ALA A 197 84.49 100.54 -8.82
N LEU A 198 85.35 100.87 -7.84
CA LEU A 198 85.59 102.23 -7.37
C LEU A 198 86.61 103.01 -8.24
N VAL A 199 87.26 102.37 -9.22
CA VAL A 199 88.17 103.05 -10.14
C VAL A 199 87.37 103.87 -11.16
N THR A 200 87.62 105.18 -11.20
CA THR A 200 86.98 106.10 -12.15
C THR A 200 87.65 106.05 -13.53
N GLU A 201 87.02 106.66 -14.55
CA GLU A 201 87.53 106.69 -15.94
C GLU A 201 88.97 107.22 -16.08
N ASN A 202 89.44 108.00 -15.10
CA ASN A 202 90.79 108.52 -15.03
C ASN A 202 91.86 107.45 -14.73
N GLN A 203 91.46 106.20 -14.46
CA GLN A 203 92.33 105.03 -14.19
C GLN A 203 93.48 105.31 -13.21
N THR A 204 93.16 105.97 -12.10
CA THR A 204 94.08 106.20 -10.99
C THR A 204 93.67 105.37 -9.78
N CYS A 205 94.65 104.87 -9.04
CA CYS A 205 94.44 104.04 -7.87
C CYS A 205 93.71 104.86 -6.79
N PRO A 206 92.53 104.43 -6.31
CA PRO A 206 91.77 105.17 -5.29
C PRO A 206 92.49 105.34 -3.96
N PHE A 207 93.52 104.53 -3.69
CA PHE A 207 94.29 104.59 -2.44
C PHE A 207 95.51 105.51 -2.52
N CYS A 208 96.36 105.33 -3.53
CA CYS A 208 97.64 106.04 -3.62
C CYS A 208 97.71 107.08 -4.73
N ALA A 209 96.62 107.27 -5.50
CA ALA A 209 96.52 108.16 -6.65
C ALA A 209 97.52 107.88 -7.79
N GLN A 210 98.22 106.73 -7.79
CA GLN A 210 99.11 106.32 -8.88
C GLN A 210 98.32 105.87 -10.12
N SER A 211 98.89 106.06 -11.31
CA SER A 211 98.30 105.57 -12.56
C SER A 211 98.19 104.04 -12.55
N LEU A 212 97.00 103.51 -12.87
CA LEU A 212 96.76 102.07 -12.97
C LEU A 212 97.03 101.51 -14.37
N ASN A 213 97.18 102.37 -15.38
CA ASN A 213 97.45 101.96 -16.78
C ASN A 213 98.77 101.20 -16.94
N GLU A 214 99.73 101.43 -16.04
CA GLU A 214 101.05 100.80 -16.05
C GLU A 214 101.12 99.57 -15.12
N SER A 215 100.04 99.25 -14.41
CA SER A 215 100.00 98.16 -13.43
C SER A 215 99.61 96.83 -14.10
N PRO A 216 100.52 95.84 -14.19
CA PRO A 216 100.20 94.56 -14.82
C PRO A 216 99.06 93.83 -14.10
N ILE A 217 99.00 93.92 -12.76
CA ILE A 217 98.00 93.23 -11.95
C ILE A 217 96.58 93.82 -12.12
N TYR A 218 96.47 95.13 -12.36
CA TYR A 218 95.17 95.78 -12.56
C TYR A 218 94.50 95.32 -13.86
N ILE A 219 95.28 95.09 -14.93
CA ILE A 219 94.77 94.53 -16.19
C ILE A 219 94.23 93.12 -15.97
N HIS A 220 94.95 92.29 -15.20
CA HIS A 220 94.47 90.96 -14.81
C HIS A 220 93.18 91.02 -13.99
N TYR A 221 93.04 91.95 -13.05
CA TYR A 221 91.79 92.13 -12.29
C TYR A 221 90.61 92.58 -13.16
N LYS A 222 90.84 93.47 -14.14
CA LYS A 222 89.79 93.91 -15.07
C LYS A 222 89.33 92.77 -16.00
N HIS A 223 90.26 91.95 -16.48
CA HIS A 223 89.93 90.76 -17.28
C HIS A 223 89.24 89.65 -16.47
N PHE A 224 89.59 89.51 -15.19
CA PHE A 224 88.99 88.52 -14.30
C PHE A 224 87.53 88.86 -13.92
N LEU A 225 87.15 90.15 -13.96
CA LEU A 225 85.82 90.67 -13.59
C LEU A 225 84.94 91.08 -14.80
N ASP A 226 85.25 90.56 -15.99
CA ASP A 226 84.57 90.80 -17.27
C ASP A 226 83.12 90.23 -17.34
N GLU A 227 82.38 90.52 -18.43
CA GLU A 227 81.05 89.99 -18.78
C GLU A 227 80.93 88.47 -18.53
N THR A 228 81.99 87.70 -18.76
CA THR A 228 82.07 86.26 -18.50
C THR A 228 81.84 85.88 -17.03
N TYR A 229 82.32 86.67 -16.07
CA TYR A 229 82.09 86.46 -14.64
C TYR A 229 80.64 86.76 -14.25
N GLN A 230 80.06 87.83 -14.77
CA GLN A 230 78.67 88.20 -14.48
C GLN A 230 77.66 87.21 -15.07
N VAL A 231 77.95 86.64 -16.24
CA VAL A 231 77.15 85.56 -16.83
C VAL A 231 77.15 84.32 -15.94
N ALA A 232 78.31 83.94 -15.37
CA ALA A 232 78.41 82.82 -14.44
C ALA A 232 77.65 83.04 -13.14
N VAL A 233 77.75 84.24 -12.54
CA VAL A 233 77.00 84.60 -11.33
C VAL A 233 75.49 84.60 -11.57
N ASN A 234 75.01 85.20 -12.66
CA ASN A 234 73.58 85.21 -12.97
C ASN A 234 73.03 83.80 -13.27
N ALA A 235 73.81 82.96 -13.96
CA ALA A 235 73.44 81.57 -14.20
C ALA A 235 73.36 80.76 -12.90
N PHE A 236 74.33 80.95 -11.98
CA PHE A 236 74.32 80.34 -10.65
C PHE A 236 73.08 80.77 -9.85
N THR A 237 72.85 82.08 -9.67
CA THR A 237 71.74 82.60 -8.87
C THR A 237 70.38 82.17 -9.41
N THR A 238 70.22 82.14 -10.75
CA THR A 238 68.96 81.69 -11.37
C THR A 238 68.70 80.21 -11.08
N SER A 239 69.68 79.35 -11.33
CA SER A 239 69.55 77.90 -11.09
C SER A 239 69.43 77.55 -9.61
N ASN A 240 70.16 78.25 -8.72
CA ASN A 240 70.05 78.11 -7.27
C ASN A 240 68.65 78.49 -6.78
N THR A 241 68.11 79.63 -7.24
CA THR A 241 66.75 80.08 -6.90
C THR A 241 65.69 79.07 -7.34
N ILE A 242 65.81 78.50 -8.54
CA ILE A 242 64.88 77.47 -9.03
C ILE A 242 64.97 76.21 -8.14
N THR A 243 66.18 75.70 -7.93
CA THR A 243 66.43 74.46 -7.18
C THR A 243 65.96 74.56 -5.73
N THR A 244 66.25 75.68 -5.06
CA THR A 244 65.85 75.90 -3.66
C THR A 244 64.34 76.08 -3.49
N ASN A 245 63.66 76.75 -4.43
CA ASN A 245 62.21 76.85 -4.44
C ASN A 245 61.54 75.49 -4.70
N ASP A 246 62.07 74.70 -5.63
CA ASP A 246 61.57 73.34 -5.89
C ASP A 246 61.72 72.45 -4.65
N LEU A 247 62.87 72.52 -3.96
CA LEU A 247 63.09 71.81 -2.71
C LEU A 247 62.12 72.22 -1.59
N ASP A 248 61.85 73.52 -1.43
CA ASP A 248 60.87 74.02 -0.45
C ASP A 248 59.44 73.56 -0.76
N ASN A 249 59.07 73.55 -2.04
CA ASN A 249 57.77 73.07 -2.50
C ASN A 249 57.61 71.57 -2.23
N ILE A 250 58.63 70.76 -2.53
CA ILE A 250 58.64 69.32 -2.26
C ILE A 250 58.56 69.06 -0.75
N TYR A 251 59.38 69.74 0.05
CA TYR A 251 59.38 69.59 1.51
C TYR A 251 58.00 69.92 2.11
N THR A 252 57.39 71.01 1.68
CA THR A 252 56.04 71.41 2.11
C THR A 252 54.99 70.36 1.72
N ALA A 253 55.08 69.82 0.50
CA ALA A 253 54.18 68.75 0.05
C ALA A 253 54.38 67.45 0.85
N LEU A 254 55.61 67.08 1.21
CA LEU A 254 55.88 65.92 2.05
C LEU A 254 55.38 66.11 3.49
N LEU A 255 55.38 67.33 4.04
CA LEU A 255 54.77 67.62 5.34
C LEU A 255 53.25 67.41 5.32
N SER A 256 52.57 67.72 4.22
CA SER A 256 51.12 67.49 4.10
C SER A 256 50.76 66.01 3.92
N VAL A 257 51.67 65.17 3.43
CA VAL A 257 51.43 63.72 3.23
C VAL A 257 50.95 63.04 4.51
N LYS A 258 51.47 63.40 5.68
CA LYS A 258 51.03 62.81 6.95
C LYS A 258 49.52 62.99 7.18
N LYS A 259 49.02 64.19 6.91
CA LYS A 259 47.58 64.50 7.03
C LYS A 259 46.74 63.75 5.99
N ASP A 260 47.29 63.59 4.78
CA ASP A 260 46.61 62.85 3.71
C ASP A 260 46.52 61.35 4.03
N VAL A 261 47.57 60.77 4.64
CA VAL A 261 47.58 59.39 5.16
C VAL A 261 46.54 59.21 6.26
N ASP A 262 46.45 60.14 7.22
CA ASP A 262 45.43 60.10 8.27
C ASP A 262 44.01 60.16 7.69
N THR A 263 43.80 61.02 6.67
CA THR A 263 42.52 61.15 5.97
C THR A 263 42.16 59.86 5.22
N ALA A 264 43.12 59.24 4.55
CA ALA A 264 42.92 57.96 3.89
C ALA A 264 42.56 56.85 4.88
N ASN A 265 43.22 56.79 6.04
CA ASN A 265 42.90 55.83 7.11
C ASN A 265 41.51 56.06 7.73
N GLN A 266 41.07 57.31 7.89
CA GLN A 266 39.70 57.62 8.31
C GLN A 266 38.66 57.10 7.32
N CYS A 267 38.93 57.25 6.01
CA CYS A 267 38.09 56.64 4.98
C CYS A 267 38.10 55.12 5.12
N ILE A 268 39.27 54.48 5.24
CA ILE A 268 39.39 53.02 5.40
C ILE A 268 38.59 52.50 6.61
N GLU A 269 38.66 53.16 7.77
CA GLU A 269 37.93 52.74 8.97
C GLU A 269 36.41 52.77 8.76
N SER A 270 35.89 53.73 7.97
CA SER A 270 34.45 53.81 7.65
C SER A 270 33.94 52.64 6.77
N TRP A 271 34.84 51.94 6.09
CA TRP A 271 34.53 50.79 5.24
C TRP A 271 34.76 49.44 5.94
N LYS A 272 35.43 49.43 7.10
CA LYS A 272 35.90 48.22 7.80
C LYS A 272 34.79 47.27 8.25
N ASP A 273 33.61 47.81 8.55
CA ASP A 273 32.43 47.01 8.92
C ASP A 273 31.89 46.17 7.75
N ARG A 274 32.27 46.50 6.50
CA ARG A 274 31.74 45.87 5.27
C ARG A 274 32.82 45.15 4.48
N VAL A 275 34.02 45.74 4.42
CA VAL A 275 35.17 45.22 3.69
C VAL A 275 36.33 45.09 4.68
N PRO A 276 36.99 43.92 4.76
CA PRO A 276 38.07 43.69 5.72
C PRO A 276 39.36 44.42 5.30
N LEU A 277 39.36 45.74 5.46
CA LEU A 277 40.49 46.62 5.13
C LEU A 277 41.39 46.83 6.35
N ASN A 278 42.69 46.94 6.09
CA ASN A 278 43.69 47.24 7.11
C ASN A 278 44.13 48.70 7.03
N SER A 279 44.42 49.30 8.18
CA SER A 279 45.05 50.62 8.26
C SER A 279 46.42 50.61 7.59
N LEU A 280 46.70 51.65 6.80
CA LEU A 280 47.95 51.80 6.07
C LEU A 280 48.90 52.74 6.83
N ILE A 281 50.20 52.46 6.75
CA ILE A 281 51.25 53.24 7.43
C ILE A 281 52.26 53.71 6.38
N LEU A 282 52.65 54.98 6.48
CA LEU A 282 53.73 55.58 5.69
C LEU A 282 54.64 56.36 6.64
N GLU A 283 55.87 55.90 6.82
CA GLU A 283 56.85 56.54 7.69
C GLU A 283 57.78 57.45 6.86
N LEU A 284 57.76 58.75 7.14
CA LEU A 284 58.63 59.74 6.49
C LEU A 284 59.80 60.10 7.41
N ALA A 285 60.53 59.10 7.90
CA ALA A 285 61.57 59.25 8.93
C ALA A 285 62.72 60.19 8.51
N TYR A 286 62.92 60.34 7.20
CA TYR A 286 63.96 61.16 6.57
C TYR A 286 63.64 62.67 6.49
N LEU A 287 62.47 63.13 6.94
CA LEU A 287 62.07 64.54 6.80
C LEU A 287 62.96 65.51 7.60
N SER A 288 63.38 65.13 8.80
CA SER A 288 64.29 65.96 9.62
C SER A 288 65.65 66.12 8.96
N ASP A 289 66.14 65.05 8.34
CA ASP A 289 67.43 65.03 7.67
C ASP A 289 67.35 65.86 6.38
N LEU A 290 66.25 65.74 5.63
CA LEU A 290 65.98 66.57 4.45
C LEU A 290 65.95 68.06 4.78
N GLU A 291 65.26 68.48 5.86
CA GLU A 291 65.25 69.86 6.32
C GLU A 291 66.67 70.36 6.63
N THR A 292 67.47 69.52 7.28
CA THR A 292 68.87 69.83 7.63
C THR A 292 69.73 70.00 6.38
N TYR A 293 69.61 69.11 5.40
CA TYR A 293 70.36 69.19 4.14
C TYR A 293 69.92 70.37 3.27
N ILE A 294 68.62 70.66 3.16
CA ILE A 294 68.12 71.83 2.44
C ILE A 294 68.65 73.11 3.08
N LYS A 295 68.67 73.19 4.41
CA LYS A 295 69.22 74.32 5.14
C LYS A 295 70.72 74.48 4.89
N ASN A 296 71.48 73.39 4.96
CA ASN A 296 72.93 73.40 4.67
C ASN A 296 73.20 73.88 3.23
N LEU A 297 72.45 73.37 2.26
CA LEU A 297 72.55 73.78 0.87
C LEU A 297 72.31 75.29 0.73
N LYS A 298 71.24 75.82 1.33
CA LYS A 298 70.93 77.26 1.29
C LYS A 298 72.01 78.12 1.93
N GLU A 299 72.51 77.74 3.11
CA GLU A 299 73.54 78.49 3.82
C GLU A 299 74.86 78.54 3.02
N GLU A 300 75.24 77.44 2.37
CA GLU A 300 76.46 77.38 1.56
C GLU A 300 76.27 78.04 0.18
N THR A 301 75.12 77.91 -0.47
CA THR A 301 74.86 78.61 -1.74
C THR A 301 74.73 80.12 -1.54
N GLU A 302 74.17 80.61 -0.44
CA GLU A 302 74.19 82.04 -0.07
C GLU A 302 75.64 82.58 0.08
N ARG A 303 76.56 81.76 0.62
CA ARG A 303 77.99 82.11 0.67
C ARG A 303 78.60 82.15 -0.73
N MET A 304 78.30 81.17 -1.58
CA MET A 304 78.76 81.13 -2.97
C MET A 304 78.20 82.29 -3.82
N GLU A 305 76.98 82.78 -3.56
CA GLU A 305 76.46 83.99 -4.22
C GLU A 305 77.27 85.24 -3.86
N SER A 306 77.84 85.28 -2.64
CA SER A 306 78.70 86.37 -2.20
C SER A 306 80.13 86.29 -2.76
N ASP A 307 80.63 85.08 -3.07
CA ASP A 307 81.90 84.78 -3.74
C ASP A 307 81.85 83.41 -4.43
N ILE A 308 81.69 83.38 -5.76
CA ILE A 308 81.50 82.16 -6.56
C ILE A 308 82.76 81.27 -6.64
N PHE A 309 83.89 81.77 -6.14
CA PHE A 309 85.17 81.06 -6.15
C PHE A 309 85.52 80.40 -4.81
N ILE A 310 84.58 80.32 -3.88
CA ILE A 310 84.74 79.54 -2.66
C ILE A 310 84.69 78.06 -3.06
N GLU A 311 85.75 77.32 -2.75
CA GLU A 311 85.75 75.85 -2.84
C GLU A 311 84.93 75.31 -1.66
N THR A 312 83.66 75.00 -1.91
CA THR A 312 82.78 74.27 -0.98
C THR A 312 82.39 72.94 -1.62
N ASP A 313 82.68 71.84 -0.94
CA ASP A 313 82.20 70.52 -1.35
C ASP A 313 80.77 70.29 -0.82
N LEU A 314 79.80 70.31 -1.72
CA LEU A 314 78.39 70.04 -1.44
C LEU A 314 77.93 68.68 -1.98
N SER A 315 78.83 67.86 -2.53
CA SER A 315 78.47 66.60 -3.20
C SER A 315 77.69 65.67 -2.26
N GLU A 316 78.13 65.50 -1.02
CA GLU A 316 77.44 64.65 -0.03
C GLU A 316 76.03 65.18 0.32
N THR A 317 75.86 66.51 0.40
CA THR A 317 74.56 67.13 0.70
C THR A 317 73.59 66.93 -0.47
N CYS A 318 74.04 67.19 -1.70
CA CYS A 318 73.25 67.00 -2.92
C CYS A 318 72.87 65.53 -3.14
N GLU A 319 73.82 64.60 -2.98
CA GLU A 319 73.56 63.16 -3.08
C GLU A 319 72.55 62.69 -2.02
N SER A 320 72.66 63.18 -0.79
CA SER A 320 71.74 62.86 0.30
C SER A 320 70.33 63.37 0.02
N ILE A 321 70.18 64.60 -0.51
CA ILE A 321 68.89 65.15 -0.92
C ILE A 321 68.26 64.30 -2.02
N ILE A 322 69.01 63.99 -3.10
CA ILE A 322 68.50 63.17 -4.21
C ILE A 322 68.04 61.80 -3.70
N LYS A 323 68.84 61.16 -2.85
CA LYS A 323 68.52 59.86 -2.28
C LYS A 323 67.24 59.91 -1.43
N ILE A 324 67.12 60.89 -0.54
CA ILE A 324 65.92 61.04 0.30
C ILE A 324 64.67 61.29 -0.56
N LEU A 325 64.77 62.12 -1.60
CA LEU A 325 63.66 62.38 -2.50
C LEU A 325 63.26 61.14 -3.31
N PHE A 326 64.23 60.33 -3.75
CA PHE A 326 63.98 59.06 -4.42
C PHE A 326 63.29 58.05 -3.49
N ASP A 327 63.78 57.92 -2.25
CA ASP A 327 63.19 57.06 -1.22
C ASP A 327 61.75 57.52 -0.94
N ALA A 328 61.51 58.83 -0.83
CA ALA A 328 60.18 59.40 -0.63
C ALA A 328 59.22 59.16 -1.79
N GLU A 329 59.68 59.29 -3.03
CA GLU A 329 58.88 58.98 -4.21
C GLU A 329 58.51 57.48 -4.23
N SER A 330 59.47 56.60 -3.91
CA SER A 330 59.28 55.16 -3.84
C SER A 330 58.27 54.74 -2.76
N ASP A 331 58.37 55.32 -1.56
CA ASP A 331 57.48 55.03 -0.44
C ASP A 331 56.05 55.51 -0.72
N ILE A 332 55.88 56.72 -1.27
CA ILE A 332 54.57 57.24 -1.71
C ILE A 332 53.97 56.35 -2.80
N ARG A 333 54.78 55.89 -3.76
CA ARG A 333 54.34 54.97 -4.82
C ARG A 333 53.87 53.63 -4.25
N THR A 334 54.56 53.11 -3.24
CA THR A 334 54.19 51.85 -2.56
C THR A 334 52.90 52.02 -1.74
N PHE A 335 52.75 53.14 -1.03
CA PHE A 335 51.52 53.48 -0.34
C PHE A 335 50.34 53.60 -1.30
N ASN A 336 50.52 54.27 -2.44
CA ASN A 336 49.49 54.41 -3.48
C ASN A 336 49.06 53.09 -4.11
N LYS A 337 49.95 52.08 -4.20
CA LYS A 337 49.57 50.72 -4.59
C LYS A 337 48.67 50.06 -3.54
N SER A 338 48.97 50.27 -2.25
CA SER A 338 48.14 49.74 -1.16
C SER A 338 46.75 50.38 -1.15
N ILE A 339 46.66 51.70 -1.37
CA ILE A 339 45.39 52.42 -1.58
C ILE A 339 44.61 51.85 -2.77
N GLN A 340 45.30 51.54 -3.88
CA GLN A 340 44.64 50.92 -5.04
C GLN A 340 44.04 49.55 -4.69
N SER A 341 44.76 48.71 -3.94
CA SER A 341 44.22 47.42 -3.47
C SER A 341 42.94 47.61 -2.66
N CYS A 342 42.91 48.58 -1.74
CA CYS A 342 41.70 48.88 -0.97
C CYS A 342 40.55 49.37 -1.86
N LEU A 343 40.84 50.19 -2.88
CA LEU A 343 39.83 50.65 -3.84
C LEU A 343 39.26 49.50 -4.69
N ASP A 344 40.10 48.54 -5.08
CA ASP A 344 39.70 47.35 -5.83
C ASP A 344 38.80 46.45 -4.98
N ASP A 345 39.13 46.26 -3.69
CA ASP A 345 38.31 45.49 -2.74
C ASP A 345 36.94 46.14 -2.52
N ILE A 346 36.91 47.47 -2.34
CA ILE A 346 35.66 48.24 -2.24
C ILE A 346 34.83 48.10 -3.52
N GLN A 347 35.45 48.21 -4.68
CA GLN A 347 34.75 48.11 -5.96
C GLN A 347 34.20 46.69 -6.20
N SER A 348 34.97 45.66 -5.84
CA SER A 348 34.53 44.26 -5.89
C SER A 348 33.29 44.05 -5.03
N TYR A 349 33.29 44.58 -3.81
CA TYR A 349 32.15 44.52 -2.89
C TYR A 349 30.90 45.20 -3.48
N ILE A 350 31.03 46.42 -4.00
CA ILE A 350 29.92 47.14 -4.63
C ILE A 350 29.37 46.36 -5.83
N SER A 351 30.23 45.83 -6.70
CA SER A 351 29.80 45.05 -7.85
C SER A 351 29.06 43.77 -7.45
N THR A 352 29.45 43.11 -6.35
CA THR A 352 28.67 41.98 -5.81
C THR A 352 27.28 42.38 -5.30
N LEU A 353 27.13 43.57 -4.72
CA LEU A 353 25.82 44.09 -4.29
C LEU A 353 24.93 44.44 -5.50
N GLU A 354 25.51 44.94 -6.60
CA GLU A 354 24.77 45.28 -7.83
C GLU A 354 24.29 44.04 -8.60
N SER A 355 25.08 42.96 -8.61
CA SER A 355 24.74 41.73 -9.33
C SER A 355 23.72 40.85 -8.58
N THR A 356 23.49 41.13 -7.30
CA THR A 356 22.66 40.28 -6.43
C THR A 356 21.32 40.94 -6.18
N THR A 357 20.22 40.24 -6.46
CA THR A 357 18.88 40.78 -6.19
C THR A 357 18.39 40.42 -4.78
N GLU A 358 17.47 41.23 -4.23
CA GLU A 358 16.76 40.90 -2.98
C GLU A 358 16.05 39.55 -3.07
N VAL A 359 15.54 39.17 -4.25
CA VAL A 359 14.87 37.89 -4.49
C VAL A 359 15.84 36.73 -4.33
N ASP A 360 17.07 36.84 -4.83
CA ASP A 360 18.06 35.77 -4.75
C ASP A 360 18.50 35.52 -3.30
N ILE A 361 18.76 36.59 -2.54
CA ILE A 361 19.14 36.50 -1.13
C ILE A 361 18.01 35.89 -0.30
N ASN A 362 16.78 36.37 -0.47
CA ASN A 362 15.62 35.83 0.24
C ASN A 362 15.34 34.36 -0.13
N THR A 363 15.57 33.97 -1.39
CA THR A 363 15.46 32.57 -1.81
C THR A 363 16.48 31.70 -1.09
N ASN A 364 17.74 32.13 -1.04
CA ASN A 364 18.81 31.41 -0.32
C ASN A 364 18.54 31.32 1.19
N ILE A 365 18.10 32.40 1.82
CA ILE A 365 17.69 32.42 3.24
C ILE A 365 16.55 31.42 3.45
N THR A 366 15.54 31.41 2.58
CA THR A 366 14.41 30.49 2.67
C THR A 366 14.86 29.03 2.53
N THR A 367 15.77 28.73 1.60
CA THR A 367 16.37 27.39 1.46
C THR A 367 17.11 26.95 2.72
N LEU A 368 17.92 27.82 3.31
CA LEU A 368 18.65 27.52 4.56
C LEU A 368 17.70 27.33 5.74
N LYS A 369 16.68 28.19 5.90
CA LYS A 369 15.65 28.07 6.94
C LYS A 369 14.88 26.75 6.81
N ASN A 370 14.53 26.34 5.59
CA ASN A 370 13.91 25.04 5.33
C ASN A 370 14.86 23.86 5.64
N ALA A 371 16.16 23.98 5.37
CA ALA A 371 17.14 22.94 5.72
C ALA A 371 17.27 22.76 7.24
N ILE A 372 17.29 23.85 8.01
CA ILE A 372 17.26 23.82 9.49
C ILE A 372 15.98 23.16 9.98
N GLU A 373 14.83 23.60 9.45
CA GLU A 373 13.52 23.08 9.84
C GLU A 373 13.41 21.58 9.56
N SER A 374 13.90 21.11 8.41
CA SER A 374 13.91 19.69 8.04
C SER A 374 14.79 18.82 8.96
N SER A 375 15.73 19.45 9.67
CA SER A 375 16.66 18.77 10.56
C SER A 375 16.08 18.49 11.94
N LYS A 376 14.94 19.10 12.28
CA LYS A 376 14.26 18.93 13.56
C LYS A 376 13.71 17.51 13.74
N THR A 377 13.68 17.08 14.99
CA THR A 377 13.36 15.69 15.38
C THR A 377 11.92 15.31 15.01
N ASP A 378 10.97 16.21 15.25
CA ASP A 378 9.56 16.05 14.92
C ASP A 378 9.33 15.90 13.40
N VAL A 379 9.96 16.75 12.58
CA VAL A 379 9.86 16.66 11.11
C VAL A 379 10.43 15.34 10.59
N LYS A 380 11.59 14.91 11.11
CA LYS A 380 12.16 13.60 10.78
C LYS A 380 11.23 12.45 11.16
N LEU A 381 10.59 12.53 12.33
CA LEU A 381 9.59 11.56 12.77
C LEU A 381 8.38 11.56 11.82
N TRP A 382 7.83 12.72 11.45
CA TRP A 382 6.70 12.79 10.51
C TRP A 382 7.03 12.21 9.13
N ILE A 383 8.24 12.47 8.61
CA ILE A 383 8.70 11.90 7.34
C ILE A 383 8.77 10.38 7.43
N LYS A 384 9.35 9.85 8.52
CA LYS A 384 9.43 8.41 8.77
C LYS A 384 8.04 7.80 8.90
N ASP A 385 7.20 8.39 9.74
CA ASP A 385 5.86 7.91 10.03
C ASP A 385 5.01 7.85 8.76
N ARG A 386 4.99 8.92 7.97
CA ARG A 386 4.34 8.95 6.66
C ARG A 386 4.81 7.81 5.75
N LYS A 387 6.12 7.58 5.67
CA LYS A 387 6.70 6.51 4.85
C LYS A 387 6.25 5.14 5.33
N ASP A 388 6.29 4.89 6.64
CA ASP A 388 5.92 3.62 7.25
C ASP A 388 4.43 3.29 6.98
N ARG A 389 3.52 4.27 7.13
CA ARG A 389 2.09 4.09 6.78
C ARG A 389 1.91 3.79 5.29
N GLY A 390 2.59 4.53 4.41
CA GLY A 390 2.52 4.29 2.96
C GLY A 390 3.05 2.91 2.55
N SER A 391 4.14 2.43 3.18
CA SER A 391 4.66 1.08 2.96
C SER A 391 3.70 0.01 3.48
N LYS A 392 3.09 0.22 4.65
CA LYS A 392 2.10 -0.70 5.22
C LYS A 392 0.85 -0.82 4.36
N VAL A 393 0.30 0.30 3.86
CA VAL A 393 -0.81 0.30 2.90
C VAL A 393 -0.48 -0.53 1.66
N THR A 394 0.74 -0.39 1.14
CA THR A 394 1.22 -1.15 -0.02
C THR A 394 1.29 -2.66 0.27
N LEU A 395 1.80 -3.05 1.45
CA LEU A 395 1.86 -4.44 1.89
C LEU A 395 0.46 -5.04 2.06
N ASN A 396 -0.45 -4.33 2.70
CA ASN A 396 -1.83 -4.75 2.90
C ASN A 396 -2.57 -4.92 1.57
N ASN A 397 -2.38 -4.01 0.60
CA ASN A 397 -2.95 -4.15 -0.75
C ASN A 397 -2.42 -5.41 -1.47
N LYS A 398 -1.13 -5.74 -1.31
CA LYS A 398 -0.56 -6.98 -1.83
C LYS A 398 -1.20 -8.21 -1.19
N ALA A 399 -1.36 -8.20 0.14
CA ALA A 399 -2.02 -9.28 0.88
C ALA A 399 -3.50 -9.45 0.45
N VAL A 400 -4.24 -8.36 0.26
CA VAL A 400 -5.62 -8.39 -0.27
C VAL A 400 -5.67 -9.03 -1.65
N LYS A 401 -4.72 -8.72 -2.52
CA LYS A 401 -4.63 -9.33 -3.85
C LYS A 401 -4.40 -10.85 -3.75
N THR A 402 -3.44 -11.29 -2.93
CA THR A 402 -3.16 -12.71 -2.72
C THR A 402 -4.36 -13.45 -2.13
N LEU A 403 -5.04 -12.89 -1.12
CA LEU A 403 -6.24 -13.50 -0.54
C LEU A 403 -7.38 -13.67 -1.56
N ARG A 404 -7.52 -12.73 -2.51
CA ARG A 404 -8.51 -12.86 -3.60
C ARG A 404 -8.16 -13.97 -4.57
N GLU A 405 -6.89 -14.05 -4.98
CA GLU A 405 -6.38 -15.12 -5.86
C GLU A 405 -6.57 -16.49 -5.20
N GLU A 406 -6.30 -16.59 -3.89
CA GLU A 406 -6.57 -17.81 -3.12
C GLU A 406 -8.06 -18.15 -3.08
N ILE A 407 -8.95 -17.19 -2.80
CA ILE A 407 -10.41 -17.41 -2.82
C ILE A 407 -10.85 -17.95 -4.19
N GLU A 408 -10.36 -17.35 -5.28
CA GLU A 408 -10.72 -17.77 -6.64
C GLU A 408 -10.22 -19.19 -6.95
N SER A 409 -8.98 -19.50 -6.57
CA SER A 409 -8.40 -20.84 -6.71
C SER A 409 -9.17 -21.89 -5.91
N ASP A 410 -9.47 -21.60 -4.64
CA ASP A 410 -10.20 -22.49 -3.74
C ASP A 410 -11.64 -22.72 -4.25
N GLN A 411 -12.31 -21.66 -4.75
CA GLN A 411 -13.62 -21.77 -5.36
C GLN A 411 -13.57 -22.65 -6.61
N LYS A 412 -12.60 -22.44 -7.51
CA LYS A 412 -12.45 -23.26 -8.72
C LYS A 412 -12.24 -24.75 -8.39
N GLY A 413 -11.39 -25.05 -7.41
CA GLY A 413 -11.17 -26.43 -6.94
C GLY A 413 -12.44 -27.08 -6.39
N LYS A 414 -13.22 -26.35 -5.58
CA LYS A 414 -14.49 -26.85 -5.05
C LYS A 414 -15.56 -27.05 -6.11
N ILE A 415 -15.69 -26.12 -7.06
CA ILE A 415 -16.65 -26.23 -8.16
C ILE A 415 -16.34 -27.46 -9.02
N SER A 416 -15.05 -27.70 -9.31
CA SER A 416 -14.61 -28.89 -10.02
C SER A 416 -14.98 -30.19 -9.27
N THR A 417 -14.76 -30.21 -7.95
CA THR A 417 -15.14 -31.35 -7.09
C THR A 417 -16.65 -31.56 -7.08
N LEU A 418 -17.44 -30.48 -6.95
CA LEU A 418 -18.90 -30.53 -6.96
C LEU A 418 -19.43 -31.07 -8.28
N SER A 419 -18.90 -30.62 -9.41
CA SER A 419 -19.26 -31.11 -10.75
C SER A 419 -19.01 -32.61 -10.88
N LYS A 420 -17.84 -33.07 -10.41
CA LYS A 420 -17.47 -34.49 -10.40
C LYS A 420 -18.43 -35.30 -9.53
N ASP A 421 -18.72 -34.85 -8.31
CA ASP A 421 -19.63 -35.53 -7.40
C ASP A 421 -21.05 -35.67 -7.99
N ILE A 422 -21.59 -34.59 -8.57
CA ILE A 422 -22.92 -34.61 -9.20
C ILE A 422 -22.94 -35.65 -10.33
N ASN A 423 -21.94 -35.63 -11.22
CA ASN A 423 -21.87 -36.55 -12.36
C ASN A 423 -21.67 -38.02 -11.92
N GLU A 424 -20.86 -38.27 -10.88
CA GLU A 424 -20.71 -39.61 -10.30
C GLU A 424 -22.04 -40.14 -9.73
N ILE A 425 -22.82 -39.28 -9.06
CA ILE A 425 -24.12 -39.67 -8.52
C ILE A 425 -25.12 -39.94 -9.64
N LEU A 426 -25.21 -39.06 -10.64
CA LEU A 426 -26.06 -39.24 -11.83
C LEU A 426 -25.73 -40.55 -12.57
N GLN A 427 -24.44 -40.90 -12.67
CA GLN A 427 -24.01 -42.16 -13.26
C GLN A 427 -24.49 -43.36 -12.47
N LYS A 428 -24.37 -43.33 -11.13
CA LYS A 428 -24.86 -44.44 -10.28
C LYS A 428 -26.38 -44.56 -10.26
N PHE A 429 -27.10 -43.47 -10.54
CA PHE A 429 -28.55 -43.49 -10.75
C PHE A 429 -28.95 -43.99 -12.15
N GLY A 430 -27.98 -44.35 -13.02
CA GLY A 430 -28.27 -44.79 -14.38
C GLY A 430 -28.91 -43.70 -15.24
N SER A 431 -28.76 -42.42 -14.88
CA SER A 431 -29.28 -41.32 -15.69
C SER A 431 -28.39 -41.11 -16.92
N HIS A 432 -29.00 -40.80 -18.06
CA HIS A 432 -28.30 -40.47 -19.32
C HIS A 432 -27.82 -39.01 -19.37
N VAL A 433 -27.94 -38.29 -18.25
CA VAL A 433 -27.69 -36.86 -18.13
C VAL A 433 -26.36 -36.60 -17.43
N ARG A 434 -25.54 -35.70 -17.96
CA ARG A 434 -24.32 -35.21 -17.30
C ARG A 434 -24.24 -33.69 -17.33
N LEU A 435 -23.72 -33.10 -16.26
CA LEU A 435 -23.34 -31.70 -16.22
C LEU A 435 -22.03 -31.49 -16.99
N ILE A 436 -22.01 -30.44 -17.80
CA ILE A 436 -20.82 -29.92 -18.48
C ILE A 436 -20.62 -28.46 -18.07
N ASP A 437 -19.37 -28.01 -18.07
CA ASP A 437 -19.01 -26.60 -17.85
C ASP A 437 -19.63 -25.97 -16.60
N LEU A 438 -19.71 -26.72 -15.49
CA LEU A 438 -20.10 -26.15 -14.20
C LEU A 438 -19.03 -25.16 -13.74
N GLU A 439 -19.35 -23.88 -13.81
CA GLU A 439 -18.44 -22.80 -13.44
C GLU A 439 -19.18 -21.61 -12.82
N LYS A 440 -18.42 -20.67 -12.28
CA LYS A 440 -18.97 -19.40 -11.80
C LYS A 440 -19.35 -18.52 -12.99
N ASP A 441 -20.54 -17.94 -12.97
CA ASP A 441 -20.95 -16.98 -14.00
C ASP A 441 -20.39 -15.58 -13.72
N TYR A 442 -19.28 -15.23 -14.36
CA TYR A 442 -18.64 -13.92 -14.25
C TYR A 442 -19.42 -12.78 -14.92
N LYS A 443 -20.49 -13.06 -15.67
CA LYS A 443 -21.29 -12.02 -16.35
C LYS A 443 -22.36 -11.39 -15.46
N ALA A 444 -22.58 -11.91 -14.25
CA ALA A 444 -23.52 -11.30 -13.31
C ALA A 444 -22.94 -10.00 -12.72
N LYS A 445 -23.75 -8.93 -12.70
CA LYS A 445 -23.37 -7.64 -12.08
C LYS A 445 -23.00 -7.84 -10.59
N LYS A 446 -22.10 -7.00 -10.06
CA LYS A 446 -21.65 -6.96 -8.65
C LYS A 446 -22.78 -7.34 -7.69
N GLY A 447 -22.69 -8.51 -7.06
CA GLY A 447 -23.59 -8.96 -5.98
C GLY A 447 -24.39 -10.23 -6.25
N ASN A 448 -24.46 -10.73 -7.49
CA ASN A 448 -25.22 -11.94 -7.83
C ASN A 448 -24.33 -13.07 -8.35
N ASP A 449 -23.42 -13.56 -7.51
CA ASP A 449 -22.65 -14.77 -7.84
C ASP A 449 -23.61 -15.96 -8.03
N ARG A 450 -23.52 -16.62 -9.18
CA ARG A 450 -24.36 -17.78 -9.55
C ARG A 450 -23.53 -18.81 -10.30
N PHE A 451 -23.98 -20.06 -10.28
CA PHE A 451 -23.44 -21.06 -11.19
C PHE A 451 -23.96 -20.86 -12.61
N LYS A 452 -23.22 -21.39 -13.57
CA LYS A 452 -23.71 -21.75 -14.90
C LYS A 452 -23.18 -23.14 -15.23
N PHE A 453 -23.99 -23.92 -15.93
CA PHE A 453 -23.63 -25.25 -16.41
C PHE A 453 -24.46 -25.56 -17.65
N GLY A 454 -23.94 -26.42 -18.52
CA GLY A 454 -24.69 -27.07 -19.57
C GLY A 454 -25.09 -28.49 -19.15
N VAL A 455 -25.99 -29.09 -19.92
CA VAL A 455 -26.39 -30.48 -19.77
C VAL A 455 -26.07 -31.23 -21.07
N LYS A 456 -25.47 -32.41 -20.93
CA LYS A 456 -25.19 -33.34 -22.03
C LYS A 456 -26.01 -34.61 -21.85
N PHE A 457 -26.69 -35.03 -22.91
CA PHE A 457 -27.27 -36.38 -23.02
C PHE A 457 -26.25 -37.34 -23.63
N ILE A 458 -26.16 -38.56 -23.11
CA ILE A 458 -25.17 -39.53 -23.57
C ILE A 458 -25.56 -40.15 -24.93
N GLU A 459 -26.86 -40.31 -25.19
CA GLU A 459 -27.35 -41.02 -26.39
C GLU A 459 -27.54 -40.13 -27.63
N ASN A 460 -27.62 -38.82 -27.46
CA ASN A 460 -27.69 -37.83 -28.54
C ASN A 460 -26.67 -36.74 -28.24
N GLU A 461 -25.85 -36.31 -29.20
CA GLU A 461 -24.87 -35.22 -29.06
C GLU A 461 -25.52 -33.84 -28.87
N LEU A 462 -26.46 -33.71 -27.93
CA LEU A 462 -27.07 -32.47 -27.51
C LEU A 462 -26.25 -31.92 -26.34
N SER A 463 -25.46 -30.87 -26.60
CA SER A 463 -24.78 -30.08 -25.57
C SER A 463 -25.31 -28.65 -25.61
N THR A 464 -25.87 -28.18 -24.51
CA THR A 464 -26.38 -26.81 -24.40
C THR A 464 -25.26 -25.86 -23.98
N SER A 465 -24.96 -24.86 -24.81
CA SER A 465 -23.85 -23.92 -24.56
C SER A 465 -24.31 -22.60 -23.93
N ASN A 466 -25.63 -22.39 -23.80
CA ASN A 466 -26.21 -21.23 -23.12
C ASN A 466 -27.37 -21.61 -22.18
N ALA A 467 -27.66 -20.73 -21.21
CA ALA A 467 -28.67 -20.96 -20.18
C ALA A 467 -30.10 -21.07 -20.73
N ALA A 468 -30.39 -20.45 -21.88
CA ALA A 468 -31.70 -20.51 -22.53
C ALA A 468 -31.96 -21.88 -23.17
N GLU A 469 -30.94 -22.50 -23.78
CA GLU A 469 -30.97 -23.86 -24.30
C GLU A 469 -31.04 -24.89 -23.16
N SER A 470 -30.25 -24.68 -22.10
CA SER A 470 -30.25 -25.56 -20.91
C SER A 470 -31.62 -25.59 -20.23
N ALA A 471 -32.30 -24.45 -20.14
CA ALA A 471 -33.66 -24.37 -19.60
C ALA A 471 -34.69 -25.11 -20.47
N LYS A 472 -34.52 -25.10 -21.79
CA LYS A 472 -35.39 -25.83 -22.74
C LYS A 472 -35.16 -27.34 -22.65
N VAL A 473 -33.90 -27.76 -22.51
CA VAL A 473 -33.52 -29.17 -22.35
C VAL A 473 -33.97 -29.73 -21.00
N ILE A 474 -33.81 -28.98 -19.92
CA ILE A 474 -34.23 -29.43 -18.59
C ILE A 474 -35.75 -29.43 -18.47
N GLY A 475 -36.43 -28.48 -19.11
CA GLY A 475 -37.88 -28.38 -19.10
C GLY A 475 -38.59 -29.41 -19.94
N ASP A 476 -38.19 -29.53 -21.21
CA ASP A 476 -38.94 -30.23 -22.24
C ASP A 476 -38.38 -31.63 -22.57
N LEU A 477 -37.10 -31.91 -22.25
CA LEU A 477 -36.42 -33.17 -22.58
C LEU A 477 -36.21 -34.12 -21.39
N LEU A 478 -36.12 -33.61 -20.15
CA LEU A 478 -35.95 -34.47 -18.97
C LEU A 478 -37.29 -35.04 -18.50
N SER A 479 -37.32 -36.36 -18.32
CA SER A 479 -38.42 -37.05 -17.64
C SER A 479 -38.55 -36.57 -16.19
N THR A 480 -39.73 -36.74 -15.59
CA THR A 480 -39.93 -36.43 -14.16
C THR A 480 -38.95 -37.21 -13.27
N GLY A 481 -38.64 -38.44 -13.63
CA GLY A 481 -37.61 -39.23 -12.96
C GLY A 481 -36.22 -38.62 -13.09
N ASP A 482 -35.79 -38.20 -14.28
CA ASP A 482 -34.46 -37.59 -14.46
C ASP A 482 -34.32 -36.23 -13.77
N LYS A 483 -35.40 -35.43 -13.74
CA LYS A 483 -35.49 -34.20 -12.95
C LYS A 483 -35.27 -34.49 -11.46
N ASN A 484 -35.94 -35.51 -10.92
CA ASN A 484 -35.76 -35.91 -9.52
C ASN A 484 -34.33 -36.44 -9.25
N ALA A 485 -33.76 -37.25 -10.15
CA ALA A 485 -32.38 -37.72 -10.02
C ALA A 485 -31.36 -36.59 -10.07
N LEU A 486 -31.58 -35.57 -10.90
CA LEU A 486 -30.75 -34.37 -10.93
C LEU A 486 -30.83 -33.61 -9.60
N ALA A 487 -32.03 -33.43 -9.06
CA ALA A 487 -32.21 -32.76 -7.78
C ALA A 487 -31.56 -33.52 -6.62
N LEU A 488 -31.74 -34.85 -6.57
CA LEU A 488 -31.07 -35.71 -5.61
C LEU A 488 -29.55 -35.64 -5.76
N ALA A 489 -29.02 -35.62 -6.99
CA ALA A 489 -27.59 -35.53 -7.23
C ALA A 489 -27.02 -34.20 -6.72
N PHE A 490 -27.71 -33.07 -6.93
CA PHE A 490 -27.33 -31.77 -6.38
C PHE A 490 -27.36 -31.80 -4.84
N PHE A 491 -28.41 -32.34 -4.25
CA PHE A 491 -28.53 -32.45 -2.80
C PHE A 491 -27.40 -33.30 -2.18
N PHE A 492 -27.18 -34.50 -2.72
CA PHE A 492 -26.13 -35.40 -2.25
C PHE A 492 -24.73 -34.83 -2.46
N ALA A 493 -24.48 -34.15 -3.59
CA ALA A 493 -23.21 -33.48 -3.84
C ALA A 493 -22.97 -32.32 -2.85
N LYS A 494 -24.02 -31.54 -2.53
CA LYS A 494 -23.96 -30.54 -1.47
C LYS A 494 -23.61 -31.17 -0.12
N VAL A 495 -24.24 -32.30 0.24
CA VAL A 495 -23.91 -33.01 1.48
C VAL A 495 -22.44 -33.46 1.51
N ARG A 496 -21.94 -34.03 0.41
CA ARG A 496 -20.54 -34.47 0.28
C ARG A 496 -19.53 -33.32 0.34
N SER A 497 -19.87 -32.16 -0.23
CA SER A 497 -19.01 -30.97 -0.27
C SER A 497 -18.73 -30.36 1.12
N GLY A 498 -19.47 -30.82 2.13
CA GLY A 498 -19.35 -30.39 3.51
C GLY A 498 -20.69 -29.88 4.05
N VAL A 499 -21.10 -30.48 5.16
CA VAL A 499 -22.18 -30.00 6.04
C VAL A 499 -21.58 -29.72 7.41
N ASN A 500 -22.18 -28.80 8.17
CA ASN A 500 -21.67 -28.47 9.49
C ASN A 500 -21.83 -29.69 10.42
N ALA A 501 -20.97 -29.82 11.43
CA ALA A 501 -21.02 -30.96 12.37
C ALA A 501 -22.37 -31.09 13.08
N ASN A 502 -23.09 -29.99 13.27
CA ASN A 502 -24.42 -29.94 13.89
C ASN A 502 -25.58 -30.00 12.88
N SER A 503 -25.32 -30.33 11.61
CA SER A 503 -26.35 -30.38 10.57
C SER A 503 -27.21 -31.64 10.67
N ILE A 504 -28.53 -31.45 10.64
CA ILE A 504 -29.54 -32.51 10.54
C ILE A 504 -30.00 -32.57 9.09
N ILE A 505 -29.96 -33.77 8.49
CA ILE A 505 -30.31 -33.96 7.08
C ILE A 505 -31.68 -34.63 7.02
N VAL A 506 -32.61 -34.03 6.30
CA VAL A 506 -33.99 -34.51 6.18
C VAL A 506 -34.27 -34.85 4.73
N PHE A 507 -34.79 -36.05 4.48
CA PHE A 507 -35.29 -36.48 3.18
C PHE A 507 -36.80 -36.64 3.29
N ASP A 508 -37.55 -35.76 2.61
CA ASP A 508 -38.99 -35.83 2.49
C ASP A 508 -39.36 -36.50 1.16
N ASP A 509 -39.81 -37.75 1.26
CA ASP A 509 -40.13 -38.65 0.18
C ASP A 509 -39.08 -38.67 -0.95
N PRO A 510 -37.84 -39.09 -0.65
CA PRO A 510 -36.71 -38.99 -1.60
C PRO A 510 -36.85 -39.87 -2.84
N MET A 511 -37.87 -40.72 -2.90
CA MET A 511 -38.11 -41.67 -3.98
C MET A 511 -39.56 -41.56 -4.42
N SER A 512 -39.78 -41.38 -5.71
CA SER A 512 -41.11 -41.54 -6.32
C SER A 512 -41.31 -42.97 -6.84
N SER A 513 -42.56 -43.34 -7.14
CA SER A 513 -42.87 -44.63 -7.79
C SER A 513 -42.14 -44.81 -9.14
N LEU A 514 -41.76 -43.71 -9.80
CA LEU A 514 -41.04 -43.69 -11.09
C LEU A 514 -39.53 -43.97 -10.93
N ASP A 515 -39.00 -43.99 -9.71
CA ASP A 515 -37.56 -44.10 -9.43
C ASP A 515 -37.13 -45.50 -8.95
N ARG A 516 -37.98 -46.54 -9.10
CA ARG A 516 -37.69 -47.90 -8.56
C ARG A 516 -36.30 -48.44 -8.95
N HIS A 517 -35.84 -48.18 -10.18
CA HIS A 517 -34.52 -48.61 -10.66
C HIS A 517 -33.32 -47.95 -9.93
N ARG A 518 -33.55 -46.81 -9.25
CA ARG A 518 -32.54 -46.03 -8.49
C ARG A 518 -32.58 -46.33 -6.98
N ARG A 519 -33.59 -47.09 -6.54
CA ARG A 519 -33.90 -47.37 -5.13
C ARG A 519 -32.69 -47.89 -4.35
N HIS A 520 -31.94 -48.83 -4.92
CA HIS A 520 -30.72 -49.34 -4.28
C HIS A 520 -29.68 -48.25 -4.02
N GLN A 521 -29.39 -47.43 -5.03
CA GLN A 521 -28.37 -46.39 -4.94
C GLN A 521 -28.77 -45.27 -3.97
N THR A 522 -30.03 -44.87 -3.96
CA THR A 522 -30.55 -43.86 -3.01
C THR A 522 -30.41 -44.35 -1.57
N LYS A 523 -30.81 -45.59 -1.26
CA LYS A 523 -30.62 -46.19 0.07
C LYS A 523 -29.16 -46.21 0.50
N SER A 524 -28.27 -46.59 -0.42
CA SER A 524 -26.83 -46.64 -0.15
C SER A 524 -26.25 -45.26 0.20
N LEU A 525 -26.64 -44.21 -0.54
CA LEU A 525 -26.19 -42.85 -0.27
C LEU A 525 -26.73 -42.29 1.05
N ILE A 526 -28.04 -42.46 1.31
CA ILE A 526 -28.66 -42.05 2.57
C ILE A 526 -27.97 -42.74 3.76
N THR A 527 -27.76 -44.05 3.67
CA THR A 527 -27.10 -44.83 4.72
C THR A 527 -25.66 -44.38 4.93
N LYS A 528 -24.92 -44.05 3.88
CA LYS A 528 -23.55 -43.52 4.00
C LYS A 528 -23.52 -42.18 4.75
N ILE A 529 -24.49 -41.32 4.52
CA ILE A 529 -24.62 -40.03 5.22
C ILE A 529 -25.00 -40.24 6.68
N ALA A 530 -25.91 -41.17 6.96
CA ALA A 530 -26.36 -41.50 8.32
C ALA A 530 -25.23 -42.00 9.25
N ARG A 531 -24.08 -42.42 8.71
CA ARG A 531 -22.90 -42.83 9.51
C ARG A 531 -22.24 -41.68 10.26
N SER A 532 -22.34 -40.46 9.73
CA SER A 532 -21.61 -39.29 10.24
C SER A 532 -22.53 -38.13 10.62
N ASN A 533 -23.83 -38.25 10.36
CA ASN A 533 -24.82 -37.18 10.51
C ASN A 533 -26.16 -37.75 11.02
N GLN A 534 -26.91 -36.91 11.74
CA GLN A 534 -28.30 -37.24 12.06
C GLN A 534 -29.15 -37.10 10.79
N VAL A 535 -29.82 -38.19 10.40
CA VAL A 535 -30.65 -38.25 9.19
C VAL A 535 -32.08 -38.60 9.55
N LEU A 536 -33.04 -37.85 9.01
CA LEU A 536 -34.47 -38.14 9.08
C LEU A 536 -34.95 -38.48 7.67
N VAL A 537 -35.63 -39.61 7.51
CA VAL A 537 -36.23 -40.01 6.23
C VAL A 537 -37.72 -40.17 6.45
N MET A 538 -38.50 -39.42 5.69
CA MET A 538 -39.96 -39.47 5.66
C MET A 538 -40.35 -40.06 4.31
N SER A 539 -41.26 -41.03 4.29
CA SER A 539 -41.80 -41.59 3.05
C SER A 539 -43.15 -42.23 3.32
N HIS A 540 -43.99 -42.27 2.28
CA HIS A 540 -45.26 -42.96 2.30
C HIS A 540 -45.14 -44.46 1.93
N ASP A 541 -43.95 -44.91 1.49
CA ASP A 541 -43.67 -46.31 1.14
C ASP A 541 -43.05 -47.06 2.34
N PRO A 542 -43.83 -47.90 3.06
CA PRO A 542 -43.32 -48.66 4.20
C PRO A 542 -42.24 -49.69 3.80
N PHE A 543 -42.29 -50.22 2.57
CA PHE A 543 -41.27 -51.15 2.07
C PHE A 543 -39.93 -50.44 1.86
N PHE A 544 -39.94 -49.21 1.37
CA PHE A 544 -38.70 -48.43 1.21
C PHE A 544 -38.04 -48.14 2.57
N LEU A 545 -38.85 -47.75 3.56
CA LEU A 545 -38.40 -47.48 4.92
C LEU A 545 -37.84 -48.74 5.60
N LYS A 546 -38.49 -49.90 5.40
CA LYS A 546 -38.01 -51.21 5.86
C LYS A 546 -36.72 -51.63 5.17
N GLU A 547 -36.63 -51.49 3.86
CA GLU A 547 -35.39 -51.78 3.14
C GLU A 547 -34.22 -50.88 3.58
N LEU A 548 -34.49 -49.61 3.92
CA LEU A 548 -33.48 -48.72 4.46
C LEU A 548 -33.03 -49.17 5.87
N TYR A 549 -33.96 -49.70 6.68
CA TYR A 549 -33.63 -50.33 7.97
C TYR A 549 -32.65 -51.49 7.77
N ASP A 550 -33.03 -52.44 6.93
CA ASP A 550 -32.34 -53.71 6.80
C ASP A 550 -30.95 -53.48 6.20
N TYR A 551 -30.83 -52.52 5.28
CA TYR A 551 -29.56 -52.12 4.68
C TYR A 551 -28.56 -51.55 5.70
N GLN A 552 -29.02 -51.07 6.87
CA GLN A 552 -28.15 -50.61 7.95
C GLN A 552 -27.58 -51.72 8.83
N ASN A 553 -27.91 -53.01 8.56
CA ASN A 553 -27.37 -54.19 9.24
C ASN A 553 -27.34 -54.07 10.77
N ASN A 554 -28.46 -53.68 11.39
CA ASN A 554 -28.60 -53.58 12.86
C ASN A 554 -27.59 -52.64 13.56
N ASN A 555 -27.14 -51.56 12.93
CA ASN A 555 -26.58 -50.43 13.70
C ASN A 555 -27.70 -49.86 14.59
N ALA A 556 -27.60 -50.11 15.91
CA ALA A 556 -28.67 -50.04 16.91
C ALA A 556 -29.24 -48.64 17.26
N THR A 557 -29.31 -47.71 16.30
CA THR A 557 -29.64 -46.29 16.54
C THR A 557 -30.77 -45.72 15.68
N SER A 558 -31.46 -46.54 14.87
CA SER A 558 -32.60 -46.10 14.06
C SER A 558 -33.93 -46.30 14.81
N SER A 559 -34.90 -45.42 14.57
CA SER A 559 -36.23 -45.45 15.19
C SER A 559 -37.29 -45.09 14.17
N TYR A 560 -38.42 -45.81 14.20
CA TYR A 560 -39.56 -45.57 13.30
C TYR A 560 -40.64 -44.78 13.99
N PHE A 561 -41.12 -43.74 13.31
CA PHE A 561 -42.26 -42.96 13.74
C PHE A 561 -43.34 -43.05 12.67
N ARG A 562 -44.56 -43.38 13.07
CA ARG A 562 -45.73 -43.26 12.20
C ARG A 562 -46.44 -41.95 12.44
N PHE A 563 -46.98 -41.40 11.37
CA PHE A 563 -48.03 -40.40 11.42
C PHE A 563 -49.30 -41.00 10.81
N GLU A 564 -50.36 -41.12 11.61
CA GLU A 564 -51.66 -41.63 11.18
C GLU A 564 -52.67 -40.47 11.23
N SER A 565 -53.45 -40.29 10.17
CA SER A 565 -54.65 -39.46 10.24
C SER A 565 -55.80 -40.34 10.73
N SER A 566 -56.45 -39.94 11.81
CA SER A 566 -57.60 -40.66 12.38
C SER A 566 -58.80 -39.72 12.46
N THR A 567 -59.97 -40.26 12.16
CA THR A 567 -61.26 -39.62 12.39
C THR A 567 -61.82 -40.10 13.72
N GLN A 568 -62.29 -39.18 14.58
CA GLN A 568 -63.06 -39.59 15.74
C GLN A 568 -64.40 -40.18 15.30
N ILE A 569 -64.83 -41.26 15.96
CA ILE A 569 -66.12 -41.94 15.72
C ILE A 569 -67.33 -41.02 16.01
N SER A 570 -67.12 -39.85 16.62
CA SER A 570 -68.22 -38.94 17.03
C SER A 570 -67.93 -37.44 16.92
N GLY A 571 -67.06 -37.00 16.00
CA GLY A 571 -66.79 -35.57 15.80
C GLY A 571 -66.12 -35.25 14.47
N THR A 572 -66.45 -34.08 13.90
CA THR A 572 -65.96 -33.58 12.59
C THR A 572 -64.48 -33.15 12.58
N SER A 573 -63.74 -33.33 13.67
CA SER A 573 -62.32 -32.98 13.75
C SER A 573 -61.44 -34.16 13.38
N HIS A 574 -60.73 -34.03 12.25
CA HIS A 574 -59.60 -34.89 11.92
C HIS A 574 -58.44 -34.61 12.89
N TYR A 575 -57.82 -35.65 13.43
CA TYR A 575 -56.61 -35.50 14.24
C TYR A 575 -55.48 -36.37 13.71
N ARG A 576 -54.26 -35.85 13.82
CA ARG A 576 -53.04 -36.59 13.46
C ARG A 576 -52.42 -37.17 14.71
N LYS A 577 -52.26 -38.49 14.72
CA LYS A 577 -51.62 -39.26 15.77
C LYS A 577 -50.19 -39.58 15.36
N SER A 578 -49.23 -39.38 16.26
CA SER A 578 -47.86 -39.87 16.05
C SER A 578 -47.47 -40.93 17.07
N SER A 579 -46.90 -42.04 16.61
CA SER A 579 -46.50 -43.16 17.46
C SER A 579 -45.12 -43.69 17.07
N LEU A 580 -44.34 -44.09 18.08
CA LEU A 580 -43.12 -44.86 17.85
C LEU A 580 -43.51 -46.30 17.51
N ILE A 581 -43.10 -46.78 16.34
CA ILE A 581 -43.40 -48.14 15.89
C ILE A 581 -42.24 -49.05 16.29
N SER A 582 -42.56 -50.21 16.86
CA SER A 582 -41.57 -51.27 17.09
C SER A 582 -41.16 -51.91 15.76
N ILE A 583 -39.95 -52.46 15.67
CA ILE A 583 -39.51 -53.16 14.45
C ILE A 583 -40.44 -54.35 14.12
N ALA A 584 -41.02 -55.00 15.13
CA ALA A 584 -41.96 -56.10 14.94
C ALA A 584 -43.21 -55.66 14.14
N ASN A 585 -43.80 -54.52 14.51
CA ASN A 585 -44.99 -53.99 13.83
C ASN A 585 -44.67 -53.50 12.40
N LEU A 586 -43.46 -52.99 12.15
CA LEU A 586 -43.03 -52.64 10.79
C LEU A 586 -42.86 -53.91 9.92
N ASN A 587 -42.33 -54.98 10.50
CA ASN A 587 -42.22 -56.26 9.81
C ASN A 587 -43.60 -56.79 9.43
N GLU A 588 -44.59 -56.77 10.34
CA GLU A 588 -45.97 -57.19 10.03
C GLU A 588 -46.53 -56.50 8.79
N GLU A 589 -46.40 -55.18 8.68
CA GLU A 589 -46.93 -54.40 7.55
C GLU A 589 -46.16 -54.57 6.23
N THR A 590 -44.95 -55.09 6.31
CA THR A 590 -44.10 -55.39 5.15
C THR A 590 -43.98 -56.89 4.90
N THR A 591 -44.72 -57.71 5.65
CA THR A 591 -44.83 -59.15 5.49
C THR A 591 -45.80 -59.47 4.36
N ASP A 592 -45.47 -60.47 3.54
CA ASP A 592 -46.34 -60.92 2.45
C ASP A 592 -47.72 -61.37 2.98
N PRO A 593 -48.83 -61.07 2.28
CA PRO A 593 -50.17 -61.46 2.73
C PRO A 593 -50.33 -62.96 3.04
N TYR A 594 -49.62 -63.84 2.33
CA TYR A 594 -49.60 -65.27 2.61
C TYR A 594 -48.96 -65.57 3.97
N GLU A 595 -47.81 -64.97 4.25
CA GLU A 595 -47.09 -65.15 5.52
C GLU A 595 -47.88 -64.53 6.70
N GLN A 596 -48.57 -63.41 6.50
CA GLN A 596 -49.49 -62.84 7.48
C GLN A 596 -50.65 -63.81 7.80
N CYS A 597 -51.24 -64.42 6.76
CA CYS A 597 -52.30 -65.40 6.91
C CYS A 597 -51.82 -66.64 7.68
N TYR A 598 -50.64 -67.16 7.31
CA TYR A 598 -50.00 -68.30 7.98
C TYR A 598 -49.75 -68.03 9.47
N LYS A 599 -49.10 -66.89 9.78
CA LYS A 599 -48.82 -66.49 11.17
C LYS A 599 -50.10 -66.31 11.99
N SER A 600 -51.12 -65.66 11.43
CA SER A 600 -52.41 -65.46 12.10
C SER A 600 -53.07 -66.80 12.47
N LEU A 601 -53.05 -67.78 11.57
CA LEU A 601 -53.56 -69.13 11.85
C LEU A 601 -52.69 -69.87 12.88
N LEU A 602 -51.37 -69.74 12.79
CA LEU A 602 -50.43 -70.34 13.75
C LEU A 602 -50.63 -69.78 15.17
N ASP A 603 -50.78 -68.46 15.30
CA ASP A 603 -51.05 -67.77 16.55
C ASP A 603 -52.37 -68.25 17.17
N TYR A 604 -53.44 -68.35 16.36
CA TYR A 604 -54.72 -68.91 16.80
C TYR A 604 -54.59 -70.38 17.25
N CYS A 605 -53.77 -71.19 16.55
CA CYS A 605 -53.52 -72.58 16.91
C CYS A 605 -52.83 -72.72 18.28
N HIS A 606 -51.86 -71.85 18.56
CA HIS A 606 -51.12 -71.83 19.82
C HIS A 606 -51.92 -71.24 20.98
N ALA A 607 -52.71 -70.19 20.72
CA ALA A 607 -53.51 -69.47 21.72
C ALA A 607 -54.93 -69.20 21.17
N PRO A 608 -55.83 -70.20 21.18
CA PRO A 608 -57.18 -70.04 20.65
C PRO A 608 -57.98 -69.03 21.49
N SER A 609 -58.83 -68.26 20.83
CA SER A 609 -59.72 -67.27 21.45
C SER A 609 -61.18 -67.63 21.19
N ASP A 610 -62.04 -67.43 22.20
CA ASP A 610 -63.49 -67.65 22.07
C ASP A 610 -64.24 -66.42 21.54
N ASP A 611 -63.52 -65.34 21.20
CA ASP A 611 -64.11 -64.16 20.57
C ASP A 611 -64.69 -64.48 19.18
N SER A 612 -65.95 -64.13 18.95
CA SER A 612 -66.68 -64.48 17.72
C SER A 612 -66.07 -63.85 16.47
N THR A 613 -65.46 -62.67 16.57
CA THR A 613 -64.82 -61.99 15.43
C THR A 613 -63.51 -62.68 15.06
N ILE A 614 -62.72 -63.09 16.07
CA ILE A 614 -61.46 -63.82 15.88
C ILE A 614 -61.74 -65.21 15.29
N LYS A 615 -62.75 -65.92 15.79
CA LYS A 615 -63.16 -67.23 15.26
C LYS A 615 -63.60 -67.14 13.80
N LEU A 616 -64.37 -66.11 13.45
CA LEU A 616 -64.82 -65.88 12.08
C LEU A 616 -63.68 -65.48 11.13
N ASP A 617 -62.69 -64.72 11.61
CA ASP A 617 -61.51 -64.37 10.81
C ASP A 617 -60.63 -65.61 10.56
N ALA A 618 -60.35 -66.39 11.61
CA ALA A 618 -59.55 -67.61 11.52
C ALA A 618 -60.18 -68.65 10.56
N ILE A 619 -61.49 -68.89 10.65
CA ILE A 619 -62.17 -69.86 9.76
C ILE A 619 -62.17 -69.41 8.29
N ARG A 620 -62.24 -68.10 8.02
CA ARG A 620 -62.18 -67.56 6.66
C ARG A 620 -60.77 -67.66 6.07
N ARG A 621 -59.74 -67.47 6.89
CA ARG A 621 -58.32 -67.57 6.50
C ARG A 621 -57.90 -68.97 6.07
N ILE A 622 -58.55 -70.02 6.58
CA ILE A 622 -58.29 -71.41 6.17
C ILE A 622 -58.39 -71.57 4.65
N ARG A 623 -59.48 -71.07 4.03
CA ARG A 623 -59.65 -71.16 2.57
C ARG A 623 -58.61 -70.33 1.84
N THR A 624 -58.39 -69.09 2.29
CA THR A 624 -57.46 -68.15 1.67
C THR A 624 -56.04 -68.71 1.61
N ILE A 625 -55.56 -69.36 2.68
CA ILE A 625 -54.20 -69.89 2.69
C ILE A 625 -54.05 -71.15 1.83
N LEU A 626 -55.07 -72.03 1.80
CA LEU A 626 -55.08 -73.22 0.95
C LEU A 626 -55.15 -72.84 -0.53
N GLU A 627 -56.01 -71.88 -0.89
CA GLU A 627 -56.11 -71.33 -2.25
C GLU A 627 -54.77 -70.75 -2.70
N ALA A 628 -54.15 -69.92 -1.87
CA ALA A 628 -52.85 -69.32 -2.16
C ALA A 628 -51.76 -70.39 -2.33
N LYS A 629 -51.73 -71.41 -1.47
CA LYS A 629 -50.73 -72.49 -1.54
C LYS A 629 -50.91 -73.36 -2.79
N ILE A 630 -52.14 -73.76 -3.12
CA ILE A 630 -52.44 -74.52 -4.36
C ILE A 630 -52.02 -73.69 -5.58
N TYR A 631 -52.40 -72.41 -5.62
CA TYR A 631 -52.01 -71.50 -6.70
C TYR A 631 -50.49 -71.40 -6.86
N MET A 632 -49.77 -71.17 -5.77
CA MET A 632 -48.30 -71.02 -5.78
C MET A 632 -47.58 -72.30 -6.21
N SER A 633 -48.24 -73.47 -6.10
CA SER A 633 -47.63 -74.76 -6.42
C SER A 633 -47.60 -75.06 -7.93
N ASP A 634 -48.56 -74.55 -8.71
CA ASP A 634 -48.51 -74.55 -10.19
C ASP A 634 -49.26 -73.33 -10.79
N PRO A 635 -48.60 -72.17 -10.89
CA PRO A 635 -49.22 -70.93 -11.38
C PRO A 635 -49.66 -70.97 -12.85
N ASN A 636 -49.25 -71.98 -13.62
CA ASN A 636 -49.66 -72.12 -15.02
C ASN A 636 -51.05 -72.74 -15.16
N THR A 637 -51.48 -73.49 -14.14
CA THR A 637 -52.73 -74.26 -14.15
C THR A 637 -53.81 -73.60 -13.30
N PHE A 638 -53.42 -73.24 -12.08
CA PHE A 638 -54.30 -72.62 -11.12
C PHE A 638 -54.26 -71.12 -11.38
N LEU A 639 -55.43 -70.52 -11.61
CA LEU A 639 -55.51 -69.10 -11.97
C LEU A 639 -55.77 -68.24 -10.74
N PRO A 640 -55.27 -67.00 -10.69
CA PRO A 640 -55.63 -66.06 -9.65
C PRO A 640 -57.15 -65.83 -9.63
N ASN A 641 -57.76 -65.84 -8.44
CA ASN A 641 -59.20 -65.69 -8.17
C ASN A 641 -60.08 -66.95 -8.35
N GLU A 642 -59.49 -68.14 -8.47
CA GLU A 642 -60.26 -69.39 -8.39
C GLU A 642 -60.54 -69.76 -6.92
N TYR A 643 -61.81 -70.03 -6.60
CA TYR A 643 -62.20 -70.48 -5.26
C TYR A 643 -61.69 -71.89 -4.95
N LEU A 644 -61.48 -72.20 -3.68
CA LEU A 644 -60.95 -73.49 -3.21
C LEU A 644 -61.67 -74.70 -3.81
N GLY A 645 -63.00 -74.65 -3.93
CA GLY A 645 -63.77 -75.75 -4.52
C GLY A 645 -63.44 -76.00 -6.00
N THR A 646 -63.19 -74.96 -6.79
CA THR A 646 -62.76 -75.07 -8.20
C THR A 646 -61.35 -75.65 -8.29
N LEU A 647 -60.45 -75.19 -7.40
CA LEU A 647 -59.09 -75.69 -7.32
C LEU A 647 -59.07 -77.18 -6.97
N ILE A 648 -59.82 -77.61 -5.96
CA ILE A 648 -59.98 -79.02 -5.58
C ILE A 648 -60.45 -79.86 -6.76
N GLY A 649 -61.45 -79.37 -7.53
CA GLY A 649 -61.91 -80.05 -8.75
C GLY A 649 -60.78 -80.28 -9.75
N LYS A 650 -59.98 -79.24 -10.04
CA LYS A 650 -58.82 -79.35 -10.94
C LYS A 650 -57.74 -80.30 -10.41
N VAL A 651 -57.49 -80.31 -9.10
CA VAL A 651 -56.55 -81.26 -8.49
C VAL A 651 -57.08 -82.69 -8.62
N ARG A 652 -58.40 -82.90 -8.42
CA ARG A 652 -59.05 -84.21 -8.54
C ARG A 652 -58.95 -84.76 -9.96
N ASP A 653 -59.26 -83.94 -10.96
CA ASP A 653 -59.21 -84.33 -12.38
C ASP A 653 -57.78 -84.69 -12.85
N ARG A 654 -56.75 -84.20 -12.14
CA ARG A 654 -55.33 -84.45 -12.43
C ARG A 654 -54.75 -85.69 -11.78
N LYS A 655 -55.32 -86.15 -10.65
CA LYS A 655 -54.79 -87.32 -9.92
C LYS A 655 -54.74 -88.60 -10.75
N ASP A 656 -55.55 -88.70 -11.80
CA ASP A 656 -55.59 -89.85 -12.70
C ASP A 656 -54.47 -89.81 -13.78
N ASP A 657 -53.72 -88.71 -13.91
CA ASP A 657 -52.60 -88.58 -14.85
C ASP A 657 -51.25 -88.86 -14.17
N GLN A 658 -50.71 -90.06 -14.40
CA GLN A 658 -49.41 -90.48 -13.86
C GLN A 658 -48.21 -89.68 -14.41
N GLN A 659 -48.40 -88.80 -15.40
CA GLN A 659 -47.35 -87.95 -15.98
C GLN A 659 -47.41 -86.50 -15.50
N ASP A 660 -48.38 -86.11 -14.66
CA ASP A 660 -48.43 -84.76 -14.10
C ASP A 660 -47.26 -84.50 -13.13
N ILE A 661 -46.71 -83.30 -13.17
CA ILE A 661 -45.60 -82.83 -12.34
C ILE A 661 -46.12 -82.34 -10.98
N TYR A 662 -47.39 -81.94 -10.93
CA TYR A 662 -48.05 -81.52 -9.69
C TYR A 662 -48.57 -82.73 -8.90
N TYR A 663 -48.13 -82.88 -7.66
CA TYR A 663 -48.52 -84.00 -6.79
C TYR A 663 -48.93 -83.52 -5.39
N ILE A 664 -50.08 -83.99 -4.93
CA ILE A 664 -50.52 -83.93 -3.53
C ILE A 664 -50.90 -85.35 -3.14
N ASP A 665 -50.39 -85.82 -1.99
CA ASP A 665 -50.73 -87.14 -1.48
C ASP A 665 -52.22 -87.28 -1.13
N ASN A 666 -52.70 -88.52 -1.02
CA ASN A 666 -54.13 -88.77 -0.80
C ASN A 666 -54.62 -88.27 0.56
N GLU A 667 -53.82 -88.40 1.61
CA GLU A 667 -54.18 -87.95 2.96
C GLU A 667 -54.31 -86.42 2.99
N THR A 668 -53.33 -85.69 2.47
CA THR A 668 -53.36 -84.23 2.41
C THR A 668 -54.50 -83.72 1.52
N PHE A 669 -54.83 -84.42 0.44
CA PHE A 669 -55.94 -84.01 -0.44
C PHE A 669 -57.30 -84.23 0.21
N GLU A 670 -57.53 -85.40 0.83
CA GLU A 670 -58.75 -85.68 1.61
C GLU A 670 -58.91 -84.64 2.73
N ASP A 671 -57.81 -84.29 3.39
CA ASP A 671 -57.79 -83.26 4.42
C ASP A 671 -58.21 -81.87 3.90
N ILE A 672 -57.80 -81.51 2.68
CA ILE A 672 -58.22 -80.25 2.03
C ILE A 672 -59.70 -80.29 1.64
N GLU A 673 -60.22 -81.44 1.20
CA GLU A 673 -61.64 -81.64 0.90
C GLU A 673 -62.51 -81.46 2.15
N ASP A 674 -62.13 -82.09 3.27
CA ASP A 674 -62.76 -81.94 4.59
C ASP A 674 -62.76 -80.47 5.03
N LEU A 675 -61.62 -79.79 4.92
CA LEU A 675 -61.49 -78.38 5.31
C LEU A 675 -62.36 -77.46 4.44
N ASN A 676 -62.50 -77.75 3.15
CA ASN A 676 -63.38 -77.00 2.26
C ASN A 676 -64.87 -77.21 2.59
N GLU A 677 -65.26 -78.43 3.00
CA GLU A 677 -66.61 -78.70 3.50
C GLU A 677 -66.88 -77.96 4.82
N TYR A 678 -65.97 -78.09 5.80
CA TYR A 678 -66.07 -77.42 7.11
C TYR A 678 -66.19 -75.89 6.99
N THR A 679 -65.38 -75.27 6.14
CA THR A 679 -65.35 -73.81 5.98
C THR A 679 -66.44 -73.25 5.07
N GLY A 680 -67.13 -74.12 4.32
CA GLY A 680 -68.12 -73.73 3.30
C GLY A 680 -69.26 -72.86 3.85
N GLU A 681 -69.77 -73.20 5.04
CA GLU A 681 -70.91 -72.51 5.67
C GLU A 681 -70.58 -71.08 6.15
N TYR A 682 -69.29 -70.75 6.31
CA TYR A 682 -68.82 -69.50 6.91
C TYR A 682 -68.31 -68.46 5.89
N HIS A 683 -68.45 -68.78 4.59
CA HIS A 683 -67.88 -68.02 3.48
C HIS A 683 -68.89 -67.15 2.72
N HIS A 684 -70.19 -67.25 3.01
CA HIS A 684 -71.23 -66.44 2.38
C HIS A 684 -71.53 -65.15 3.17
N ALA A 685 -72.01 -64.12 2.48
CA ALA A 685 -72.39 -62.84 3.09
C ALA A 685 -73.65 -62.97 3.97
N ASP A 686 -73.70 -62.19 5.05
CA ASP A 686 -74.88 -62.10 5.93
C ASP A 686 -76.15 -61.80 5.11
N GLY A 687 -77.13 -62.70 5.18
CA GLY A 687 -78.46 -62.51 4.58
C GLY A 687 -78.95 -63.61 3.63
N VAL A 688 -78.14 -64.65 3.33
CA VAL A 688 -78.59 -65.83 2.57
C VAL A 688 -78.27 -67.10 3.37
N LYS A 689 -79.29 -67.60 4.09
CA LYS A 689 -79.27 -68.64 5.16
C LYS A 689 -78.68 -68.17 6.51
N THR A 690 -79.58 -67.74 7.39
CA THR A 690 -79.32 -67.26 8.75
C THR A 690 -79.47 -68.35 9.80
N VAL A 691 -78.55 -69.31 9.83
CA VAL A 691 -78.09 -70.02 11.05
C VAL A 691 -76.66 -70.48 10.75
N SER A 692 -75.65 -69.63 10.93
CA SER A 692 -74.29 -70.15 11.05
C SER A 692 -74.25 -70.93 12.36
N ASN A 693 -73.87 -72.21 12.30
CA ASN A 693 -73.64 -72.98 13.51
C ASN A 693 -72.62 -72.23 14.39
N PRO A 694 -72.79 -72.21 15.72
CA PRO A 694 -71.81 -71.58 16.59
C PRO A 694 -70.45 -72.21 16.34
N ILE A 695 -69.46 -71.39 16.00
CA ILE A 695 -68.09 -71.87 15.77
C ILE A 695 -67.53 -72.36 17.10
N ASP A 696 -67.37 -73.68 17.23
CA ASP A 696 -66.72 -74.30 18.38
C ASP A 696 -65.21 -74.03 18.33
N MET A 697 -64.68 -73.50 19.42
CA MET A 697 -63.27 -73.10 19.51
C MET A 697 -62.32 -74.30 19.37
N THR A 698 -62.70 -75.47 19.88
CA THR A 698 -61.86 -76.68 19.87
C THR A 698 -61.84 -77.31 18.47
N GLU A 699 -63.00 -77.39 17.83
CA GLU A 699 -63.14 -77.84 16.45
C GLU A 699 -62.40 -76.91 15.48
N LEU A 700 -62.56 -75.59 15.63
CA LEU A 700 -61.85 -74.62 14.80
C LEU A 700 -60.34 -74.73 14.98
N ARG A 701 -59.84 -74.85 16.23
CA ARG A 701 -58.39 -75.03 16.47
C ARG A 701 -57.86 -76.29 15.78
N THR A 702 -58.61 -77.39 15.83
CA THR A 702 -58.24 -78.66 15.19
C THR A 702 -58.16 -78.51 13.66
N ASN A 703 -59.15 -77.86 13.05
CA ASN A 703 -59.16 -77.57 11.61
C ASN A 703 -58.09 -76.56 11.19
N VAL A 704 -57.78 -75.56 12.02
CA VAL A 704 -56.65 -74.65 11.80
C VAL A 704 -55.32 -75.39 11.84
N GLN A 705 -55.12 -76.29 12.81
CA GLN A 705 -53.92 -77.14 12.86
C GLN A 705 -53.81 -78.01 11.60
N LYS A 706 -54.90 -78.70 11.23
CA LYS A 706 -54.98 -79.51 10.01
C LYS A 706 -54.64 -78.69 8.76
N THR A 707 -55.14 -77.45 8.67
CA THR A 707 -54.82 -76.51 7.58
C THR A 707 -53.33 -76.21 7.51
N LEU A 708 -52.69 -75.89 8.65
CA LEU A 708 -51.26 -75.60 8.70
C LEU A 708 -50.41 -76.82 8.33
N GLU A 709 -50.85 -78.03 8.70
CA GLU A 709 -50.22 -79.28 8.29
C GLU A 709 -50.34 -79.49 6.77
N CYS A 710 -51.52 -79.33 6.17
CA CYS A 710 -51.71 -79.42 4.72
C CYS A 710 -50.79 -78.45 3.97
N VAL A 711 -50.76 -77.18 4.39
CA VAL A 711 -49.92 -76.14 3.77
C VAL A 711 -48.42 -76.44 3.88
N THR A 712 -48.01 -77.16 4.93
CA THR A 712 -46.61 -77.55 5.16
C THR A 712 -46.22 -78.84 4.42
N ARG A 713 -47.18 -79.76 4.20
CA ARG A 713 -46.98 -81.03 3.48
C ARG A 713 -46.98 -80.84 1.96
N MET A 714 -47.77 -79.87 1.46
CA MET A 714 -47.73 -79.38 0.07
C MET A 714 -46.45 -78.56 -0.19
#